data_AF-A0AAD8YC96-F1
#
_entry.id   AF-A0AAD8YC96-F1
#
_cell.length_a   1.000
_cell.length_b   1.000
_cell.length_c   1.000
_cell.angle_alpha   90.00
_cell.angle_beta   90.00
_cell.angle_gamma   90.00
#
_symmetry.space_group_name_H-M   'P 1'
#
loop_
_entity.id
_entity.type
_entity.pdbx_description
1 polymer ?
#
loop_
_entity_poly.entity_id
_entity_poly.type
_entity_poly.pdbx_seq_one_letter_code
_entity_poly.pdbx_strand_id
1 'polypeptide(L)'
;MHRTVVLGLFQVNPPNATLACRASKACASAMGIRRRGDTSVAKSAVTVCELIADRLLKEATAASFSRLSPSPISPSNRHAPSGASMQFVESAVWLLRSCGCHEKAIFVLEERMNDPALRNASVAGDGQIGNGFAFGWSQIKFDSYIATHLGDLWSSKDEKYCQLVIQSSATRDLLARNPSLGLSIFTSTHPQNENEWRKMKPGDDPLAHPFYPSKVTELLKLVSPHATSKELLEKVSNDASGSLPLHSGGRALAVAYLESALGISSGRPTESQSDPSYRGEFDERKADMHDELSYLLLEGVISERVDGESSEDSDLGALYRLKLRRLLSWPNSMIRSERLLTSLPTSFLREHALLLGRLGRHEDALRIFYCDLSSMELALEYCDIRHERKEEEGRKVRSTTPSECAYIPLVKVALNADSDPDRGVAAAIQVLALRRNVIDKSAALRLLPKNVPLSEMTRPFLIPAVVENQSQVRRLSVASALLRSRYMQLKKKLTEAQLKSQASLHTVPALQKLNLGEHLHSSKPTKARLVHPASSPNFPEVLLVKHFFSRHLVIQAQVMNVNISQAYQDDVRTLTGVAFVVAESSDEALLPTLQVPLKTLPPRATGSAWCVLAASPQRLDGTAFLASELRFTVLEVDAAGAPLTFVEANAPGYGRPFVEELQDLEIRHTEFSRGKTI
;
A
#
# COMPACT_ATOMS: atom_id res chain seq x y z
N MET A 1 -41.16 6.21 22.98
CA MET A 1 -41.06 7.29 21.98
C MET A 1 -41.70 6.96 20.63
N HIS A 2 -41.51 5.75 20.04
CA HIS A 2 -42.15 5.41 18.75
C HIS A 2 -43.69 5.48 18.74
N ARG A 3 -44.38 5.10 19.83
CA ARG A 3 -45.85 5.21 19.94
C ARG A 3 -46.37 6.65 19.91
N THR A 4 -45.63 7.60 20.49
CA THR A 4 -46.10 8.99 20.68
C THR A 4 -46.02 9.80 19.39
N VAL A 5 -45.02 9.56 18.54
CA VAL A 5 -44.89 10.24 17.23
C VAL A 5 -45.93 9.71 16.23
N VAL A 6 -46.18 8.39 16.24
CA VAL A 6 -47.17 7.76 15.37
C VAL A 6 -48.61 8.14 15.77
N LEU A 7 -48.92 8.20 17.08
CA LEU A 7 -50.20 8.72 17.59
C LEU A 7 -50.38 10.22 17.28
N GLY A 8 -49.31 11.00 17.32
CA GLY A 8 -49.32 12.42 16.93
C GLY A 8 -49.67 12.62 15.45
N LEU A 9 -49.18 11.77 14.54
CA LEU A 9 -49.57 11.81 13.12
C LEU A 9 -51.00 11.33 12.87
N PHE A 10 -51.51 10.37 13.65
CA PHE A 10 -52.88 9.84 13.49
C PHE A 10 -53.97 10.81 13.97
N GLN A 11 -53.68 11.64 14.98
CA GLN A 11 -54.58 12.70 15.46
C GLN A 11 -54.53 13.99 14.63
N VAL A 12 -53.47 14.17 13.83
CA VAL A 12 -53.33 15.30 12.93
C VAL A 12 -54.01 14.95 11.61
N ASN A 13 -55.28 15.32 11.50
CA ASN A 13 -55.83 15.72 10.20
C ASN A 13 -54.94 16.91 9.78
N PRO A 14 -53.94 16.80 8.88
CA PRO A 14 -52.96 17.87 8.76
C PRO A 14 -53.59 19.00 7.96
N PRO A 15 -53.98 20.14 8.56
CA PRO A 15 -54.43 21.28 7.76
C PRO A 15 -53.26 21.90 6.97
N ASN A 16 -52.02 21.48 7.26
CA ASN A 16 -50.81 22.09 6.74
C ASN A 16 -49.77 21.02 6.33
N ALA A 17 -49.53 20.90 5.03
CA ALA A 17 -48.61 19.94 4.42
C ALA A 17 -47.15 20.10 4.89
N THR A 18 -46.75 21.31 5.30
CA THR A 18 -45.40 21.57 5.83
C THR A 18 -45.14 20.91 7.18
N LEU A 19 -46.17 20.85 8.04
CA LEU A 19 -46.08 20.25 9.37
C LEU A 19 -46.05 18.72 9.27
N ALA A 20 -46.84 18.15 8.35
CA ALA A 20 -46.78 16.73 8.01
C ALA A 20 -45.38 16.32 7.51
N CYS A 21 -44.76 17.15 6.66
CA CYS A 21 -43.42 16.89 6.13
C CYS A 21 -42.33 16.96 7.21
N ARG A 22 -42.37 17.96 8.09
CA ARG A 22 -41.42 18.07 9.22
C ARG A 22 -41.58 16.91 10.21
N ALA A 23 -42.82 16.54 10.56
CA ALA A 23 -43.09 15.43 11.45
C ALA A 23 -42.63 14.09 10.85
N SER A 24 -42.87 13.88 9.55
CA SER A 24 -42.43 12.68 8.83
C SER A 24 -40.91 12.59 8.74
N LYS A 25 -40.21 13.70 8.47
CA LYS A 25 -38.73 13.77 8.48
C LYS A 25 -38.14 13.53 9.86
N ALA A 26 -38.73 14.08 10.92
CA ALA A 26 -38.30 13.82 12.30
C ALA A 26 -38.56 12.36 12.72
N CYS A 27 -39.64 11.77 12.24
CA CYS A 27 -39.94 10.35 12.41
C CYS A 27 -38.89 9.49 11.69
N ALA A 28 -38.54 9.86 10.45
CA ALA A 28 -37.53 9.18 9.65
C ALA A 28 -36.12 9.30 10.23
N SER A 29 -35.72 10.48 10.70
CA SER A 29 -34.40 10.70 11.30
C SER A 29 -34.24 9.96 12.63
N ALA A 30 -35.31 9.81 13.41
CA ALA A 30 -35.31 8.99 14.62
C ALA A 30 -35.35 7.48 14.35
N MET A 31 -35.83 7.06 13.17
CA MET A 31 -35.94 5.64 12.79
C MET A 31 -34.76 5.10 11.99
N GLY A 32 -34.05 5.95 11.23
CA GLY A 32 -32.98 5.56 10.30
C GLY A 32 -33.51 4.87 9.02
N ILE A 33 -32.63 4.57 8.06
CA ILE A 33 -32.94 3.68 6.92
C ILE A 33 -32.95 2.26 7.44
N ARG A 34 -34.15 1.68 7.65
CA ARG A 34 -34.30 0.39 8.33
C ARG A 34 -34.31 -0.80 7.39
N ARG A 35 -33.69 -1.89 7.84
CA ARG A 35 -33.72 -3.19 7.16
C ARG A 35 -35.01 -3.94 7.47
N ARG A 36 -35.62 -4.59 6.49
CA ARG A 36 -36.82 -5.43 6.65
C ARG A 36 -36.42 -6.72 7.38
N GLY A 37 -36.45 -6.67 8.71
CA GLY A 37 -36.01 -7.75 9.59
C GLY A 37 -35.60 -7.30 11.00
N ASP A 38 -35.38 -5.99 11.22
CA ASP A 38 -35.07 -5.47 12.55
C ASP A 38 -36.25 -5.66 13.52
N THR A 39 -36.06 -6.48 14.55
CA THR A 39 -37.06 -6.80 15.59
C THR A 39 -37.41 -5.63 16.51
N SER A 40 -36.82 -4.45 16.30
CA SER A 40 -36.92 -3.30 17.21
C SER A 40 -38.19 -2.45 17.02
N VAL A 41 -38.98 -2.66 15.96
CA VAL A 41 -40.26 -1.97 15.77
C VAL A 41 -41.38 -3.00 15.59
N ALA A 42 -42.43 -2.85 16.38
CA ALA A 42 -43.59 -3.73 16.33
C ALA A 42 -44.23 -3.68 14.93
N LYS A 43 -44.61 -4.85 14.37
CA LYS A 43 -45.33 -4.95 13.08
C LYS A 43 -46.53 -4.00 12.99
N SER A 44 -47.18 -3.72 14.12
CA SER A 44 -48.28 -2.76 14.24
C SER A 44 -47.89 -1.30 13.94
N ALA A 45 -46.66 -0.88 14.24
CA ALA A 45 -46.19 0.46 13.92
C ALA A 45 -45.90 0.63 12.42
N VAL A 46 -45.37 -0.42 11.76
CA VAL A 46 -45.21 -0.46 10.29
C VAL A 46 -46.58 -0.32 9.62
N THR A 47 -47.58 -1.09 10.05
CA THR A 47 -48.94 -0.99 9.49
C THR A 47 -49.59 0.37 9.72
N VAL A 48 -49.36 1.02 10.87
CA VAL A 48 -49.92 2.36 11.12
C VAL A 48 -49.25 3.41 10.22
N CYS A 49 -47.94 3.35 10.03
CA CYS A 49 -47.24 4.25 9.11
C CYS A 49 -47.65 4.03 7.64
N GLU A 50 -47.90 2.80 7.21
CA GLU A 50 -48.47 2.50 5.88
C GLU A 50 -49.87 3.12 5.73
N LEU A 51 -50.75 2.97 6.72
CA LEU A 51 -52.10 3.56 6.69
C LEU A 51 -52.05 5.10 6.67
N ILE A 52 -51.12 5.71 7.40
CA ILE A 52 -50.91 7.16 7.38
C ILE A 52 -50.39 7.58 5.99
N ALA A 53 -49.45 6.85 5.41
CA ALA A 53 -48.94 7.13 4.07
C ALA A 53 -50.05 7.04 3.01
N ASP A 54 -50.87 5.99 3.04
CA ASP A 54 -52.01 5.83 2.12
C ASP A 54 -53.04 6.97 2.27
N ARG A 55 -53.27 7.45 3.50
CA ARG A 55 -54.15 8.60 3.75
C ARG A 55 -53.55 9.90 3.20
N LEU A 56 -52.26 10.14 3.41
CA LEU A 56 -51.56 11.31 2.85
C LEU A 56 -51.55 11.30 1.32
N LEU A 57 -51.43 10.12 0.71
CA LEU A 57 -51.52 9.97 -0.75
C LEU A 57 -52.93 10.24 -1.28
N LYS A 58 -53.97 9.76 -0.58
CA LYS A 58 -55.38 10.09 -0.88
C LYS A 58 -55.66 11.58 -0.77
N GLU A 59 -55.12 12.25 0.25
CA GLU A 59 -55.23 13.71 0.41
C GLU A 59 -54.47 14.46 -0.70
N ALA A 60 -53.29 13.98 -1.12
CA ALA A 60 -52.55 14.53 -2.26
C ALA A 60 -53.33 14.37 -3.59
N THR A 61 -53.99 13.22 -3.82
CA THR A 61 -54.89 13.06 -4.97
C THR A 61 -56.11 13.97 -4.89
N ALA A 62 -56.76 14.09 -3.73
CA ALA A 62 -57.95 14.93 -3.56
C ALA A 62 -57.65 16.43 -3.74
N ALA A 63 -56.47 16.87 -3.29
CA ALA A 63 -55.96 18.22 -3.54
C ALA A 63 -55.68 18.48 -5.03
N SER A 64 -55.38 17.43 -5.81
CA SER A 64 -55.14 17.51 -7.26
C SER A 64 -56.45 17.47 -8.07
N PHE A 65 -57.44 16.67 -7.66
CA PHE A 65 -58.75 16.52 -8.31
C PHE A 65 -59.73 17.68 -8.08
N SER A 66 -59.52 18.51 -7.06
CA SER A 66 -60.31 19.73 -6.82
C SER A 66 -60.21 20.78 -7.94
N ARG A 67 -59.52 20.47 -9.05
CA ARG A 67 -59.41 21.26 -10.28
C ARG A 67 -60.47 20.95 -11.35
N LEU A 68 -61.23 19.85 -11.27
CA LEU A 68 -62.07 19.38 -12.39
C LEU A 68 -63.59 19.62 -12.27
N SER A 69 -64.09 20.20 -11.17
CA SER A 69 -65.53 20.46 -11.01
C SER A 69 -65.84 21.96 -11.11
N PRO A 70 -66.68 22.42 -12.07
CA PRO A 70 -67.18 23.78 -12.09
C PRO A 70 -68.46 23.85 -11.25
N SER A 71 -68.41 24.45 -10.08
CA SER A 71 -69.63 24.83 -9.35
C SER A 71 -69.40 26.13 -8.57
N PRO A 72 -70.39 27.04 -8.51
CA PRO A 72 -70.15 28.40 -8.06
C PRO A 72 -70.50 28.60 -6.58
N ILE A 73 -69.90 29.64 -5.98
CA ILE A 73 -70.28 30.37 -4.75
C ILE A 73 -69.60 29.96 -3.41
N SER A 74 -68.54 30.72 -3.05
CA SER A 74 -68.32 31.45 -1.78
C SER A 74 -66.82 31.57 -1.41
N PRO A 75 -66.28 32.78 -1.13
CA PRO A 75 -64.85 33.00 -0.93
C PRO A 75 -64.49 32.94 0.55
N SER A 76 -64.25 31.75 1.08
CA SER A 76 -63.41 31.64 2.27
C SER A 76 -62.63 30.33 2.25
N ASN A 77 -61.31 30.50 2.12
CA ASN A 77 -60.32 29.55 2.59
C ASN A 77 -60.10 28.26 1.77
N ARG A 78 -59.81 28.37 0.46
CA ARG A 78 -59.13 27.29 -0.29
C ARG A 78 -58.10 27.84 -1.28
N HIS A 79 -56.95 28.25 -0.75
CA HIS A 79 -55.70 28.17 -1.51
C HIS A 79 -54.92 26.99 -0.97
N ALA A 80 -55.14 25.79 -1.52
CA ALA A 80 -54.12 24.76 -1.45
C ALA A 80 -53.17 25.02 -2.65
N PRO A 81 -52.02 25.67 -2.44
CA PRO A 81 -51.05 25.85 -3.52
C PRO A 81 -50.59 24.48 -3.99
N SER A 82 -50.23 24.33 -5.27
CA SER A 82 -49.75 23.06 -5.84
C SER A 82 -48.63 22.40 -5.03
N GLY A 83 -47.89 23.17 -4.23
CA GLY A 83 -46.86 22.67 -3.31
C GLY A 83 -47.35 21.87 -2.11
N ALA A 84 -48.62 22.01 -1.71
CA ALA A 84 -49.18 21.21 -0.61
C ALA A 84 -49.30 19.74 -1.00
N SER A 85 -49.72 19.44 -2.25
CA SER A 85 -49.82 18.07 -2.77
C SER A 85 -48.46 17.35 -2.75
N MET A 86 -47.40 18.03 -3.21
CA MET A 86 -46.06 17.43 -3.24
C MET A 86 -45.43 17.27 -1.85
N GLN A 87 -45.74 18.17 -0.91
CA GLN A 87 -45.29 18.02 0.48
C GLN A 87 -45.97 16.83 1.18
N PHE A 88 -47.22 16.51 0.83
CA PHE A 88 -47.88 15.28 1.30
C PHE A 88 -47.26 14.02 0.69
N VAL A 89 -46.92 14.04 -0.60
CA VAL A 89 -46.18 12.94 -1.26
C VAL A 89 -44.81 12.75 -0.62
N GLU A 90 -44.04 13.82 -0.40
CA GLU A 90 -42.74 13.77 0.28
C GLU A 90 -42.88 13.16 1.69
N SER A 91 -43.91 13.57 2.44
CA SER A 91 -44.21 13.03 3.77
C SER A 91 -44.50 11.53 3.73
N ALA A 92 -45.35 11.09 2.80
CA ALA A 92 -45.70 9.68 2.61
C ALA A 92 -44.48 8.84 2.23
N VAL A 93 -43.63 9.33 1.33
CA VAL A 93 -42.40 8.65 0.91
C VAL A 93 -41.39 8.52 2.06
N TRP A 94 -41.21 9.56 2.88
CA TRP A 94 -40.37 9.47 4.09
C TRP A 94 -40.88 8.42 5.07
N LEU A 95 -42.20 8.34 5.29
CA LEU A 95 -42.81 7.33 6.17
C LEU A 95 -42.63 5.91 5.61
N LEU A 96 -42.94 5.69 4.32
CA LEU A 96 -42.78 4.39 3.66
C LEU A 96 -41.32 3.93 3.67
N ARG A 97 -40.37 4.83 3.42
CA ARG A 97 -38.94 4.57 3.48
C ARG A 97 -38.49 4.18 4.90
N SER A 98 -39.01 4.85 5.92
CA SER A 98 -38.65 4.55 7.31
C SER A 98 -39.25 3.24 7.83
N CYS A 99 -40.28 2.72 7.15
CA CYS A 99 -40.93 1.45 7.45
C CYS A 99 -40.36 0.26 6.67
N GLY A 100 -39.29 0.46 5.90
CA GLY A 100 -38.69 -0.58 5.05
C GLY A 100 -39.55 -0.95 3.82
N CYS A 101 -40.61 -0.19 3.53
CA CYS A 101 -41.52 -0.41 2.41
C CYS A 101 -41.03 0.31 1.15
N HIS A 102 -39.81 0.01 0.74
CA HIS A 102 -39.11 0.75 -0.31
C HIS A 102 -39.71 0.54 -1.70
N GLU A 103 -40.28 -0.64 -2.01
CA GLU A 103 -41.00 -0.91 -3.26
C GLU A 103 -42.17 0.05 -3.44
N LYS A 104 -43.01 0.20 -2.40
CA LYS A 104 -44.14 1.12 -2.40
C LYS A 104 -43.69 2.58 -2.50
N ALA A 105 -42.61 2.94 -1.79
CA ALA A 105 -42.06 4.30 -1.85
C ALA A 105 -41.58 4.66 -3.26
N ILE A 106 -40.92 3.73 -3.96
CA ILE A 106 -40.44 3.91 -5.33
C ILE A 106 -41.62 3.97 -6.30
N PHE A 107 -42.60 3.08 -6.19
CA PHE A 107 -43.80 3.09 -7.03
C PHE A 107 -44.57 4.41 -6.90
N VAL A 108 -44.74 4.93 -5.69
CA VAL A 108 -45.40 6.21 -5.44
C VAL A 108 -44.65 7.37 -6.10
N LEU A 109 -43.32 7.34 -6.08
CA LEU A 109 -42.50 8.34 -6.76
C LEU A 109 -42.67 8.20 -8.29
N GLU A 110 -42.58 6.99 -8.85
CA GLU A 110 -42.77 6.75 -10.29
C GLU A 110 -44.15 7.16 -10.80
N GLU A 111 -45.21 6.79 -10.09
CA GLU A 111 -46.59 7.14 -10.44
C GLU A 111 -46.78 8.66 -10.50
N ARG A 112 -46.19 9.39 -9.54
CA ARG A 112 -46.23 10.85 -9.50
C ARG A 112 -45.35 11.52 -10.54
N MET A 113 -44.26 10.88 -10.94
CA MET A 113 -43.37 11.34 -12.00
C MET A 113 -44.03 11.22 -13.38
N ASN A 114 -44.82 10.16 -13.58
CA ASN A 114 -45.50 9.91 -14.84
C ASN A 114 -46.79 10.74 -15.01
N ASP A 115 -47.17 11.54 -14.01
CA ASP A 115 -48.31 12.46 -14.07
C ASP A 115 -47.98 13.70 -14.95
N PRO A 116 -48.62 13.85 -16.13
CA PRO A 116 -48.33 14.94 -17.07
C PRO A 116 -48.64 16.34 -16.51
N ALA A 117 -49.49 16.44 -15.48
CA ALA A 117 -49.85 17.72 -14.87
C ALA A 117 -48.70 18.36 -14.07
N LEU A 118 -47.74 17.55 -13.60
CA LEU A 118 -46.56 18.00 -12.85
C LEU A 118 -45.33 18.15 -13.76
N ARG A 119 -45.25 17.36 -14.84
CA ARG A 119 -44.17 17.41 -15.85
C ARG A 119 -44.13 18.73 -16.63
N ASN A 120 -45.30 19.32 -16.92
CA ASN A 120 -45.41 20.54 -17.73
C ASN A 120 -45.28 21.86 -16.94
N ALA A 121 -45.12 21.80 -15.62
CA ALA A 121 -44.97 23.00 -14.78
C ALA A 121 -43.64 23.75 -15.00
N SER A 122 -42.71 23.20 -15.79
CA SER A 122 -41.40 23.81 -16.08
C SER A 122 -41.19 24.32 -17.51
N VAL A 123 -42.17 24.22 -18.42
CA VAL A 123 -41.94 24.54 -19.85
C VAL A 123 -42.59 25.87 -20.31
N ALA A 124 -43.40 26.53 -19.50
CA ALA A 124 -43.93 27.85 -19.84
C ALA A 124 -43.12 28.97 -19.19
N GLY A 125 -42.22 29.59 -19.95
CA GLY A 125 -41.52 30.78 -19.50
C GLY A 125 -40.47 31.29 -20.47
N ASP A 126 -40.87 31.64 -21.70
CA ASP A 126 -40.15 32.69 -22.42
C ASP A 126 -40.94 34.00 -22.24
N GLY A 127 -40.30 34.96 -21.58
CA GLY A 127 -40.67 36.38 -21.53
C GLY A 127 -42.04 36.77 -20.95
N GLN A 128 -42.18 36.84 -19.62
CA GLN A 128 -42.74 38.02 -18.92
C GLN A 128 -42.75 37.82 -17.39
N ILE A 129 -42.22 38.83 -16.70
CA ILE A 129 -42.16 38.92 -15.24
C ILE A 129 -43.59 39.14 -14.72
N GLY A 130 -44.21 38.09 -14.19
CA GLY A 130 -45.45 38.12 -13.42
C GLY A 130 -45.33 37.21 -12.20
N ASN A 131 -45.43 37.79 -11.00
CA ASN A 131 -45.32 37.12 -9.70
C ASN A 131 -46.35 35.99 -9.50
N GLY A 132 -46.02 34.77 -9.94
CA GLY A 132 -46.74 33.55 -9.64
C GLY A 132 -45.76 32.42 -9.37
N PHE A 133 -45.42 32.17 -8.10
CA PHE A 133 -44.56 31.05 -7.70
C PHE A 133 -45.22 29.71 -8.09
N ALA A 134 -44.67 29.01 -9.09
CA ALA A 134 -45.01 27.63 -9.39
C ALA A 134 -44.43 26.71 -8.31
N PHE A 135 -45.24 26.26 -7.35
CA PHE A 135 -44.84 25.46 -6.19
C PHE A 135 -44.67 23.94 -6.48
N GLY A 136 -44.32 23.54 -7.69
CA GLY A 136 -44.01 22.12 -8.04
C GLY A 136 -42.54 21.76 -7.81
N TRP A 137 -42.20 20.48 -7.61
CA TRP A 137 -40.79 20.07 -7.72
C TRP A 137 -40.34 20.20 -9.17
N SER A 138 -39.15 20.76 -9.41
CA SER A 138 -38.51 20.67 -10.72
C SER A 138 -38.06 19.23 -10.98
N GLN A 139 -37.96 18.85 -12.27
CA GLN A 139 -37.49 17.52 -12.66
C GLN A 139 -36.14 17.17 -12.02
N ILE A 140 -35.21 18.13 -11.98
CA ILE A 140 -33.88 17.97 -11.35
C ILE A 140 -33.97 17.63 -9.86
N LYS A 141 -34.88 18.29 -9.14
CA LYS A 141 -35.10 18.04 -7.70
C LYS A 141 -35.68 16.63 -7.48
N PHE A 142 -36.57 16.21 -8.36
CA PHE A 142 -37.17 14.88 -8.32
C PHE A 142 -36.13 13.78 -8.61
N ASP A 143 -35.36 13.94 -9.67
CA ASP A 143 -34.28 13.02 -10.07
C ASP A 143 -33.22 12.89 -8.96
N SER A 144 -32.83 14.01 -8.33
CA SER A 144 -31.89 14.01 -7.20
C SER A 144 -32.45 13.30 -5.97
N TYR A 145 -33.75 13.46 -5.68
CA TYR A 145 -34.39 12.80 -4.54
C TYR A 145 -34.47 11.28 -4.74
N ILE A 146 -34.86 10.82 -5.93
CA ILE A 146 -34.84 9.39 -6.30
C ILE A 146 -33.42 8.84 -6.24
N ALA A 147 -32.44 9.54 -6.84
CA ALA A 147 -31.05 9.09 -6.86
C ALA A 147 -30.50 8.91 -5.44
N THR A 148 -30.81 9.83 -4.52
CA THR A 148 -30.41 9.73 -3.12
C THR A 148 -31.04 8.52 -2.45
N HIS A 149 -32.35 8.30 -2.64
CA HIS A 149 -33.04 7.15 -2.04
C HIS A 149 -32.52 5.81 -2.59
N LEU A 150 -32.33 5.69 -3.91
CA LEU A 150 -31.78 4.48 -4.53
C LEU A 150 -30.31 4.26 -4.13
N GLY A 151 -29.49 5.31 -4.06
CA GLY A 151 -28.10 5.24 -3.60
C GLY A 151 -27.98 4.81 -2.14
N ASP A 152 -28.89 5.28 -1.28
CA ASP A 152 -28.99 4.87 0.11
C ASP A 152 -29.37 3.38 0.25
N LEU A 153 -30.24 2.87 -0.63
CA LEU A 153 -30.56 1.44 -0.70
C LEU A 153 -29.39 0.61 -1.20
N TRP A 154 -28.68 1.08 -2.22
CA TRP A 154 -27.49 0.42 -2.75
C TRP A 154 -26.37 0.33 -1.72
N SER A 155 -26.14 1.41 -0.98
CA SER A 155 -25.12 1.52 0.07
C SER A 155 -25.41 0.62 1.28
N SER A 156 -26.65 0.16 1.47
CA SER A 156 -27.05 -0.71 2.58
C SER A 156 -26.45 -2.11 2.52
N LYS A 157 -26.04 -2.55 1.32
CA LYS A 157 -25.49 -3.88 0.97
C LYS A 157 -26.42 -5.07 1.25
N ASP A 158 -27.70 -4.83 1.53
CA ASP A 158 -28.67 -5.91 1.68
C ASP A 158 -29.10 -6.44 0.31
N GLU A 159 -29.09 -7.76 0.18
CA GLU A 159 -29.34 -8.42 -1.10
C GLU A 159 -30.70 -8.05 -1.72
N LYS A 160 -31.74 -7.99 -0.88
CA LYS A 160 -33.10 -7.65 -1.30
C LYS A 160 -33.22 -6.23 -1.84
N TYR A 161 -32.49 -5.27 -1.25
CA TYR A 161 -32.55 -3.87 -1.67
C TYR A 161 -31.68 -3.60 -2.89
N CYS A 162 -30.50 -4.21 -2.99
CA CYS A 162 -29.68 -4.13 -4.19
C CYS A 162 -30.40 -4.75 -5.40
N GLN A 163 -31.07 -5.90 -5.24
CA GLN A 163 -31.89 -6.49 -6.30
C GLN A 163 -33.05 -5.58 -6.72
N LEU A 164 -33.72 -4.95 -5.75
CA LEU A 164 -34.79 -3.99 -6.01
C LEU A 164 -34.29 -2.79 -6.83
N VAL A 165 -33.13 -2.22 -6.48
CA VAL A 165 -32.53 -1.09 -7.22
C VAL A 165 -32.22 -1.49 -8.66
N ILE A 166 -31.72 -2.70 -8.91
CA ILE A 166 -31.41 -3.19 -10.28
C ILE A 166 -32.68 -3.45 -11.09
N GLN A 167 -33.73 -4.01 -10.47
CA GLN A 167 -34.97 -4.37 -11.17
C GLN A 167 -35.95 -3.20 -11.36
N SER A 168 -35.81 -2.15 -10.55
CA SER A 168 -36.70 -0.99 -10.57
C SER A 168 -36.66 -0.25 -11.91
N SER A 169 -37.85 0.05 -12.46
CA SER A 169 -38.01 0.94 -13.62
C SER A 169 -37.50 2.35 -13.34
N ALA A 170 -37.60 2.83 -12.10
CA ALA A 170 -37.18 4.17 -11.68
C ALA A 170 -35.69 4.37 -11.92
N THR A 171 -34.89 3.33 -11.69
CA THR A 171 -33.46 3.33 -11.94
C THR A 171 -33.16 3.47 -13.43
N ARG A 172 -33.88 2.71 -14.29
CA ARG A 172 -33.72 2.78 -15.76
C ARG A 172 -34.15 4.14 -16.31
N ASP A 173 -35.29 4.65 -15.85
CA ASP A 173 -35.82 5.94 -16.28
C ASP A 173 -34.90 7.10 -15.85
N LEU A 174 -34.34 7.02 -14.65
CA LEU A 174 -33.37 7.99 -14.15
C LEU A 174 -32.07 7.95 -14.98
N LEU A 175 -31.53 6.76 -15.26
CA LEU A 175 -30.35 6.61 -16.12
C LEU A 175 -30.62 7.12 -17.55
N ALA A 176 -31.84 6.96 -18.06
CA ALA A 176 -32.20 7.41 -19.40
C ALA A 176 -32.37 8.94 -19.50
N ARG A 177 -32.84 9.61 -18.43
CA ARG A 177 -33.05 11.06 -18.40
C ARG A 177 -31.85 11.85 -17.90
N ASN A 178 -31.18 11.36 -16.87
CA ASN A 178 -30.04 12.01 -16.24
C ASN A 178 -28.94 10.98 -15.92
N PRO A 179 -28.10 10.64 -16.91
CA PRO A 179 -27.16 9.53 -16.80
C PRO A 179 -26.09 9.75 -15.73
N SER A 180 -25.69 10.99 -15.45
CA SER A 180 -24.71 11.29 -14.39
C SER A 180 -25.29 11.06 -12.99
N LEU A 181 -26.53 11.51 -12.74
CA LEU A 181 -27.21 11.25 -11.47
C LEU A 181 -27.54 9.76 -11.31
N GLY A 182 -28.02 9.10 -12.37
CA GLY A 182 -28.30 7.66 -12.35
C GLY A 182 -27.05 6.83 -12.07
N LEU A 183 -25.91 7.18 -12.68
CA LEU A 183 -24.63 6.49 -12.45
C LEU A 183 -24.14 6.67 -11.00
N SER A 184 -24.40 7.85 -10.39
CA SER A 184 -23.99 8.13 -9.01
C SER A 184 -24.62 7.21 -7.96
N ILE A 185 -25.77 6.59 -8.26
CA ILE A 185 -26.39 5.54 -7.42
C ILE A 185 -25.39 4.41 -7.16
N PHE A 186 -24.69 3.97 -8.20
CA PHE A 186 -23.78 2.82 -8.13
C PHE A 186 -22.36 3.23 -7.78
N THR A 187 -21.94 4.44 -8.15
CA THR A 187 -20.55 4.90 -7.98
C THR A 187 -20.31 5.74 -6.72
N SER A 188 -21.36 6.13 -5.99
CA SER A 188 -21.24 6.90 -4.73
C SER A 188 -20.40 6.21 -3.66
N THR A 189 -20.36 4.87 -3.65
CA THR A 189 -19.56 4.08 -2.74
C THR A 189 -18.15 3.76 -3.27
N HIS A 190 -17.83 4.17 -4.50
CA HIS A 190 -16.53 3.89 -5.11
C HIS A 190 -15.46 4.87 -4.60
N PRO A 191 -14.23 4.39 -4.35
CA PRO A 191 -13.13 5.26 -3.95
C PRO A 191 -12.71 6.21 -5.07
N GLN A 192 -12.56 7.48 -4.72
CA GLN A 192 -12.20 8.54 -5.66
C GLN A 192 -10.69 8.78 -5.71
N ASN A 193 -9.94 8.40 -4.68
CA ASN A 193 -8.50 8.63 -4.58
C ASN A 193 -7.74 7.42 -4.00
N GLU A 194 -6.43 7.37 -4.25
CA GLU A 194 -5.54 6.31 -3.76
C GLU A 194 -5.61 6.12 -2.24
N ASN A 195 -5.74 7.21 -1.48
CA ASN A 195 -5.84 7.18 -0.02
C ASN A 195 -7.11 6.48 0.48
N GLU A 196 -8.21 6.57 -0.26
CA GLU A 196 -9.47 5.89 0.07
C GLU A 196 -9.36 4.40 -0.23
N TRP A 197 -8.72 4.03 -1.35
CA TRP A 197 -8.39 2.64 -1.66
C TRP A 197 -7.55 1.99 -0.56
N ARG A 198 -6.55 2.68 -0.01
CA ARG A 198 -5.70 2.15 1.08
C ARG A 198 -6.44 1.93 2.41
N LYS A 199 -7.54 2.64 2.64
CA LYS A 199 -8.35 2.54 3.87
C LYS A 199 -9.55 1.60 3.74
N MET A 200 -9.84 1.14 2.52
CA MET A 200 -11.01 0.33 2.21
C MET A 200 -10.85 -1.10 2.75
N LYS A 201 -11.92 -1.65 3.34
CA LYS A 201 -11.94 -3.04 3.77
C LYS A 201 -12.22 -3.96 2.57
N PRO A 202 -11.75 -5.22 2.57
CA PRO A 202 -11.99 -6.15 1.46
C PRO A 202 -13.46 -6.37 1.10
N GLY A 203 -14.36 -6.40 2.10
CA GLY A 203 -15.81 -6.50 1.88
C GLY A 203 -16.49 -5.20 1.43
N ASP A 204 -15.74 -4.09 1.42
CA ASP A 204 -16.19 -2.80 0.93
C ASP A 204 -15.78 -2.52 -0.51
N ASP A 205 -14.98 -3.41 -1.12
CA ASP A 205 -14.59 -3.31 -2.52
C ASP A 205 -15.84 -3.39 -3.44
N PRO A 206 -15.97 -2.51 -4.44
CA PRO A 206 -17.08 -2.56 -5.40
C PRO A 206 -17.15 -3.89 -6.16
N LEU A 207 -16.04 -4.63 -6.26
CA LEU A 207 -15.97 -5.94 -6.92
C LEU A 207 -16.09 -7.13 -5.94
N ALA A 208 -16.28 -6.87 -4.64
CA ALA A 208 -16.35 -7.93 -3.62
C ALA A 208 -17.55 -8.85 -3.82
N HIS A 209 -18.66 -8.33 -4.35
CA HIS A 209 -19.88 -9.11 -4.57
C HIS A 209 -19.83 -9.91 -5.88
N PRO A 210 -20.19 -11.22 -5.88
CA PRO A 210 -20.01 -12.08 -7.04
C PRO A 210 -20.87 -11.74 -8.26
N PHE A 211 -22.07 -11.16 -8.07
CA PHE A 211 -23.03 -10.98 -9.16
C PHE A 211 -23.40 -9.52 -9.48
N TYR A 212 -23.12 -8.57 -8.58
CA TYR A 212 -23.62 -7.20 -8.75
C TYR A 212 -22.87 -6.40 -9.81
N PRO A 213 -21.53 -6.44 -9.88
CA PRO A 213 -20.80 -5.75 -10.95
C PRO A 213 -21.29 -6.14 -12.34
N SER A 214 -21.50 -7.44 -12.59
CA SER A 214 -22.01 -7.95 -13.86
C SER A 214 -23.45 -7.51 -14.13
N LYS A 215 -24.35 -7.65 -13.15
CA LYS A 215 -25.77 -7.23 -13.29
C LYS A 215 -25.94 -5.73 -13.52
N VAL A 216 -25.13 -4.90 -12.85
CA VAL A 216 -25.14 -3.44 -13.07
C VAL A 216 -24.60 -3.12 -14.46
N THR A 217 -23.54 -3.79 -14.90
CA THR A 217 -23.01 -3.62 -16.25
C THR A 217 -24.04 -4.00 -17.32
N GLU A 218 -24.75 -5.12 -17.16
CA GLU A 218 -25.85 -5.53 -18.05
C GLU A 218 -27.00 -4.51 -18.07
N LEU A 219 -27.41 -4.01 -16.90
CA LEU A 219 -28.43 -2.96 -16.79
C LEU A 219 -28.01 -1.72 -17.58
N LEU A 220 -26.78 -1.24 -17.38
CA LEU A 220 -26.28 -0.02 -18.02
C LEU A 220 -26.19 -0.18 -19.54
N LYS A 221 -25.79 -1.35 -20.04
CA LYS A 221 -25.79 -1.67 -21.48
C LYS A 221 -27.19 -1.58 -22.11
N LEU A 222 -28.24 -1.96 -21.38
CA LEU A 222 -29.62 -1.98 -21.86
C LEU A 222 -30.28 -0.59 -21.85
N VAL A 223 -29.68 0.42 -21.19
CA VAL A 223 -30.25 1.77 -21.14
C VAL A 223 -29.86 2.58 -22.38
N SER A 224 -30.87 3.14 -23.06
CA SER A 224 -30.70 4.14 -24.10
C SER A 224 -31.00 5.54 -23.53
N PRO A 225 -29.98 6.37 -23.24
CA PRO A 225 -30.20 7.75 -22.79
C PRO A 225 -30.92 8.58 -23.86
N HIS A 226 -31.88 9.41 -23.44
CA HIS A 226 -32.63 10.29 -24.35
C HIS A 226 -31.73 11.46 -24.73
N ALA A 227 -31.11 11.41 -25.92
CA ALA A 227 -30.31 12.53 -26.41
C ALA A 227 -31.21 13.65 -26.96
N THR A 228 -31.12 14.86 -26.40
CA THR A 228 -31.47 16.09 -27.14
C THR A 228 -30.26 16.50 -27.97
N SER A 229 -30.41 16.45 -29.30
CA SER A 229 -29.36 16.58 -30.32
C SER A 229 -28.50 17.87 -30.28
N LYS A 230 -28.78 18.82 -29.38
CA LYS A 230 -28.04 20.08 -29.24
C LYS A 230 -26.88 20.03 -28.24
N GLU A 231 -26.86 19.13 -27.25
CA GLU A 231 -25.77 19.07 -26.25
C GLU A 231 -24.55 18.23 -26.69
N LEU A 232 -24.68 17.43 -27.75
CA LEU A 232 -23.61 16.56 -28.26
C LEU A 232 -22.44 17.32 -28.91
N LEU A 233 -22.69 18.55 -29.40
CA LEU A 233 -21.72 19.33 -30.17
C LEU A 233 -20.91 20.35 -29.34
N GLU A 234 -21.39 20.77 -28.16
CA GLU A 234 -20.69 21.80 -27.35
C GLU A 234 -19.77 21.23 -26.26
N LYS A 235 -20.01 20.00 -25.77
CA LYS A 235 -19.22 19.42 -24.64
C LYS A 235 -17.98 18.63 -25.05
N VAL A 236 -17.84 18.24 -26.32
CA VAL A 236 -16.62 17.55 -26.80
C VAL A 236 -15.40 18.48 -26.77
N SER A 237 -15.62 19.80 -26.84
CA SER A 237 -14.56 20.81 -27.02
C SER A 237 -13.85 21.25 -25.74
N ASN A 238 -14.37 20.95 -24.53
CA ASN A 238 -13.91 21.61 -23.28
C ASN A 238 -13.39 20.68 -22.17
N ASP A 239 -13.54 19.36 -22.25
CA ASP A 239 -13.09 18.46 -21.18
C ASP A 239 -11.71 17.86 -21.45
N ALA A 240 -10.67 18.49 -20.90
CA ALA A 240 -9.30 17.95 -20.83
C ALA A 240 -9.17 16.64 -20.01
N SER A 241 -10.29 16.07 -19.52
CA SER A 241 -10.35 14.90 -18.65
C SER A 241 -10.42 13.56 -19.40
N GLY A 242 -10.66 13.56 -20.71
CA GLY A 242 -10.77 12.33 -21.51
C GLY A 242 -11.89 11.40 -21.02
N SER A 243 -12.98 11.95 -20.49
CA SER A 243 -14.17 11.21 -20.05
C SER A 243 -15.14 10.99 -21.21
N LEU A 244 -15.76 9.80 -21.30
CA LEU A 244 -16.73 9.52 -22.36
C LEU A 244 -18.03 10.31 -22.14
N PRO A 245 -18.66 10.85 -23.20
CA PRO A 245 -19.94 11.50 -23.09
C PRO A 245 -21.01 10.48 -22.65
N LEU A 246 -21.50 10.62 -21.42
CA LEU A 246 -22.47 9.70 -20.81
C LEU A 246 -23.82 9.60 -21.55
N HIS A 247 -24.10 10.56 -22.44
CA HIS A 247 -25.31 10.62 -23.27
C HIS A 247 -25.13 9.90 -24.62
N SER A 248 -23.93 9.41 -24.94
CA SER A 248 -23.64 8.72 -26.21
C SER A 248 -24.16 7.26 -26.27
N GLY A 249 -24.66 6.72 -25.16
CA GLY A 249 -25.28 5.40 -25.11
C GLY A 249 -25.06 4.66 -23.79
N GLY A 250 -25.77 3.55 -23.59
CA GLY A 250 -25.61 2.68 -22.42
C GLY A 250 -24.20 2.10 -22.24
N ARG A 251 -23.45 1.99 -23.33
CA ARG A 251 -22.04 1.59 -23.33
C ARG A 251 -21.14 2.57 -22.58
N ALA A 252 -21.29 3.88 -22.82
CA ALA A 252 -20.49 4.89 -22.13
C ALA A 252 -20.75 4.88 -20.61
N LEU A 253 -21.99 4.63 -20.21
CA LEU A 253 -22.37 4.45 -18.80
C LEU A 253 -21.70 3.22 -18.18
N ALA A 254 -21.73 2.07 -18.88
CA ALA A 254 -21.08 0.85 -18.43
C ALA A 254 -19.56 1.02 -18.29
N VAL A 255 -18.90 1.70 -19.24
CA VAL A 255 -17.47 2.01 -19.18
C VAL A 255 -17.14 2.90 -17.97
N ALA A 256 -17.91 3.98 -17.75
CA ALA A 256 -17.69 4.87 -16.61
C ALA A 256 -17.88 4.17 -15.26
N TYR A 257 -18.89 3.28 -15.17
CA TYR A 257 -19.08 2.42 -13.99
C TYR A 257 -17.85 1.53 -13.75
N LEU A 258 -17.41 0.77 -14.75
CA LEU A 258 -16.29 -0.15 -14.62
C LEU A 258 -14.97 0.57 -14.35
N GLU A 259 -14.69 1.72 -14.97
CA GLU A 259 -13.48 2.52 -14.69
C GLU A 259 -13.41 2.96 -13.21
N SER A 260 -14.55 3.36 -12.64
CA SER A 260 -14.64 3.74 -11.23
C SER A 260 -14.55 2.54 -10.29
N ALA A 261 -15.18 1.41 -10.63
CA ALA A 261 -15.13 0.18 -9.83
C ALA A 261 -13.74 -0.46 -9.82
N LEU A 262 -13.05 -0.45 -10.96
CA LEU A 262 -11.69 -0.98 -11.08
C LEU A 262 -10.65 -0.02 -10.49
N GLY A 263 -10.96 1.27 -10.42
CA GLY A 263 -10.10 2.31 -9.86
C GLY A 263 -8.94 2.69 -10.78
N ILE A 264 -9.17 2.64 -12.09
CA ILE A 264 -8.16 2.98 -13.12
C ILE A 264 -7.81 4.47 -13.02
N SER A 265 -8.81 5.32 -12.88
CA SER A 265 -8.64 6.78 -12.75
C SER A 265 -8.33 7.24 -11.33
N SER A 266 -8.76 6.48 -10.32
CA SER A 266 -8.54 6.81 -8.89
C SER A 266 -7.25 6.23 -8.29
N GLY A 267 -6.44 5.54 -9.11
CA GLY A 267 -5.10 5.08 -8.71
C GLY A 267 -5.12 3.92 -7.70
N ARG A 268 -5.92 2.88 -7.94
CA ARG A 268 -5.97 1.70 -7.06
C ARG A 268 -4.55 1.12 -6.84
N PRO A 269 -4.06 0.94 -5.60
CA PRO A 269 -2.74 0.39 -5.33
C PRO A 269 -2.57 -1.07 -5.77
N THR A 270 -1.34 -1.46 -6.09
CA THR A 270 -0.94 -2.85 -6.44
C THR A 270 -1.03 -3.83 -5.27
N GLU A 271 -1.02 -3.33 -4.03
CA GLU A 271 -0.94 -4.13 -2.81
C GLU A 271 -2.33 -4.32 -2.17
N SER A 272 -3.00 -5.43 -2.48
CA SER A 272 -4.09 -5.92 -1.64
C SER A 272 -3.50 -6.81 -0.53
N GLN A 273 -3.44 -6.28 0.69
CA GLN A 273 -3.17 -7.05 1.93
C GLN A 273 -4.33 -8.00 2.24
N SER A 274 -4.60 -8.96 1.34
CA SER A 274 -5.69 -9.93 1.48
C SER A 274 -5.14 -11.32 1.77
N ASP A 275 -5.86 -12.05 2.62
CA ASP A 275 -5.55 -13.42 3.02
C ASP A 275 -5.40 -14.34 1.80
N PRO A 276 -4.37 -15.21 1.75
CA PRO A 276 -4.05 -16.02 0.57
C PRO A 276 -5.17 -16.98 0.14
N SER A 277 -6.08 -17.35 1.05
CA SER A 277 -7.19 -18.28 0.78
C SER A 277 -8.34 -17.70 -0.04
N TYR A 278 -8.52 -16.37 -0.09
CA TYR A 278 -9.62 -15.70 -0.81
C TYR A 278 -9.18 -15.00 -2.10
N ARG A 279 -7.88 -15.09 -2.41
CA ARG A 279 -7.26 -14.35 -3.51
C ARG A 279 -7.70 -14.84 -4.90
N GLY A 280 -7.89 -16.15 -5.07
CA GLY A 280 -8.19 -16.78 -6.37
C GLY A 280 -9.51 -16.33 -7.00
N GLU A 281 -10.63 -16.54 -6.31
CA GLU A 281 -11.96 -16.22 -6.86
C GLU A 281 -12.20 -14.71 -7.03
N PHE A 282 -11.62 -13.89 -6.17
CA PHE A 282 -11.73 -12.43 -6.29
C PHE A 282 -10.88 -11.89 -7.44
N ASP A 283 -9.65 -12.39 -7.60
CA ASP A 283 -8.79 -11.99 -8.73
C ASP A 283 -9.36 -12.44 -10.07
N GLU A 284 -9.97 -13.63 -10.15
CA GLU A 284 -10.66 -14.10 -11.35
C GLU A 284 -11.84 -13.20 -11.72
N ARG A 285 -12.70 -12.85 -10.75
CA ARG A 285 -13.81 -11.90 -10.98
C ARG A 285 -13.31 -10.53 -11.43
N LYS A 286 -12.23 -10.04 -10.82
CA LYS A 286 -11.62 -8.78 -11.23
C LYS A 286 -11.05 -8.87 -12.65
N ALA A 287 -10.47 -10.01 -13.04
CA ALA A 287 -10.03 -10.27 -14.41
C ALA A 287 -11.21 -10.29 -15.40
N ASP A 288 -12.34 -10.93 -15.05
CA ASP A 288 -13.54 -10.94 -15.89
C ASP A 288 -14.08 -9.52 -16.11
N MET A 289 -14.08 -8.65 -15.09
CA MET A 289 -14.47 -7.23 -15.25
C MET A 289 -13.47 -6.43 -16.09
N HIS A 290 -12.18 -6.78 -16.05
CA HIS A 290 -11.17 -6.19 -16.93
C HIS A 290 -11.36 -6.60 -18.39
N ASP A 291 -11.64 -7.88 -18.63
CA ASP A 291 -11.97 -8.40 -19.96
C ASP A 291 -13.24 -7.72 -20.49
N GLU A 292 -14.30 -7.62 -19.67
CA GLU A 292 -15.56 -6.98 -20.02
C GLU A 292 -15.40 -5.50 -20.40
N LEU A 293 -14.63 -4.74 -19.61
CA LEU A 293 -14.30 -3.36 -19.95
C LEU A 293 -13.53 -3.28 -21.27
N SER A 294 -12.62 -4.22 -21.54
CA SER A 294 -11.83 -4.23 -22.77
C SER A 294 -12.69 -4.49 -24.01
N TYR A 295 -13.67 -5.41 -23.93
CA TYR A 295 -14.62 -5.66 -25.01
C TYR A 295 -15.56 -4.48 -25.21
N LEU A 296 -16.06 -3.86 -24.15
CA LEU A 296 -16.90 -2.66 -24.28
C LEU A 296 -16.19 -1.50 -24.96
N LEU A 297 -14.92 -1.28 -24.63
CA LEU A 297 -14.09 -0.26 -25.29
C LEU A 297 -13.85 -0.63 -26.76
N LEU A 298 -13.55 -1.90 -27.06
CA LEU A 298 -13.32 -2.38 -28.43
C LEU A 298 -14.58 -2.26 -29.30
N GLU A 299 -15.73 -2.72 -28.81
CA GLU A 299 -17.03 -2.55 -29.47
C GLU A 299 -17.37 -1.08 -29.69
N GLY A 300 -17.01 -0.21 -28.73
CA GLY A 300 -17.13 1.24 -28.85
C GLY A 300 -16.35 1.78 -30.04
N VAL A 301 -15.09 1.39 -30.18
CA VAL A 301 -14.28 1.80 -31.35
C VAL A 301 -14.84 1.25 -32.65
N ILE A 302 -15.29 -0.01 -32.68
CA ILE A 302 -15.83 -0.64 -33.90
C ILE A 302 -17.16 0.02 -34.31
N SER A 303 -18.03 0.35 -33.36
CA SER A 303 -19.34 0.97 -33.65
C SER A 303 -19.23 2.39 -34.20
N GLU A 304 -18.19 3.12 -33.83
CA GLU A 304 -17.94 4.51 -34.25
C GLU A 304 -17.11 4.60 -35.55
N ARG A 305 -16.73 3.45 -36.14
CA ARG A 305 -16.15 3.42 -37.48
C ARG A 305 -17.27 3.52 -38.50
N VAL A 306 -17.25 4.60 -39.27
CA VAL A 306 -18.11 4.75 -40.44
C VAL A 306 -17.56 3.82 -41.55
N ASP A 307 -18.44 3.09 -42.24
CA ASP A 307 -18.10 2.20 -43.36
C ASP A 307 -17.53 2.91 -44.62
N GLY A 308 -16.98 4.12 -44.47
CA GLY A 308 -16.36 4.91 -45.55
C GLY A 308 -14.84 4.90 -45.44
N GLU A 309 -14.16 4.78 -46.57
CA GLU A 309 -12.69 4.64 -46.76
C GLU A 309 -11.80 5.77 -46.19
N SER A 310 -12.33 6.69 -45.38
CA SER A 310 -11.55 7.68 -44.64
C SER A 310 -11.07 7.10 -43.31
N SER A 311 -9.75 6.94 -43.18
CA SER A 311 -9.00 6.41 -42.02
C SER A 311 -9.13 7.23 -40.70
N GLU A 312 -10.07 8.15 -40.60
CA GLU A 312 -10.23 9.01 -39.43
C GLU A 312 -11.27 8.41 -38.49
N ASP A 313 -10.82 7.90 -37.34
CA ASP A 313 -11.70 7.48 -36.26
C ASP A 313 -12.54 8.72 -35.84
N SER A 314 -13.88 8.59 -35.72
CA SER A 314 -14.75 9.63 -35.11
C SER A 314 -14.14 10.10 -33.79
N ASP A 315 -14.30 11.38 -33.41
CA ASP A 315 -13.77 11.93 -32.14
C ASP A 315 -14.11 11.04 -30.93
N LEU A 316 -15.31 10.43 -30.95
CA LEU A 316 -15.77 9.49 -29.93
C LEU A 316 -15.03 8.13 -30.02
N GLY A 317 -14.80 7.61 -31.23
CA GLY A 317 -14.00 6.40 -31.48
C GLY A 317 -12.53 6.58 -31.04
N ALA A 318 -11.94 7.74 -31.31
CA ALA A 318 -10.60 8.11 -30.83
C ALA A 318 -10.52 8.11 -29.30
N LEU A 319 -11.57 8.58 -28.62
CA LEU A 319 -11.66 8.60 -27.16
C LEU A 319 -11.79 7.19 -26.56
N TYR A 320 -12.63 6.31 -27.14
CA TYR A 320 -12.69 4.90 -26.77
C TYR A 320 -11.33 4.22 -26.93
N ARG A 321 -10.63 4.50 -28.03
CA ARG A 321 -9.29 3.97 -28.32
C ARG A 321 -8.23 4.46 -27.34
N LEU A 322 -8.29 5.73 -26.93
CA LEU A 322 -7.41 6.29 -25.90
C LEU A 322 -7.62 5.58 -24.54
N LYS A 323 -8.88 5.36 -24.15
CA LYS A 323 -9.21 4.64 -22.91
C LYS A 323 -8.76 3.18 -22.96
N LEU A 324 -8.90 2.50 -24.10
CA LEU A 324 -8.39 1.15 -24.30
C LEU A 324 -6.87 1.10 -24.10
N ARG A 325 -6.12 2.03 -24.71
CA ARG A 325 -4.67 2.13 -24.52
C ARG A 325 -4.29 2.35 -23.05
N ARG A 326 -5.01 3.24 -22.35
CA ARG A 326 -4.81 3.51 -20.92
C ARG A 326 -5.05 2.28 -20.06
N LEU A 327 -6.09 1.51 -20.37
CA LEU A 327 -6.40 0.24 -19.68
C LEU A 327 -5.31 -0.82 -19.93
N LEU A 328 -4.82 -0.93 -21.17
CA LEU A 328 -3.77 -1.90 -21.54
C LEU A 328 -2.40 -1.55 -20.92
N SER A 329 -2.08 -0.26 -20.83
CA SER A 329 -0.84 0.21 -20.20
C SER A 329 -0.88 0.16 -18.67
N TRP A 330 -2.06 0.01 -18.07
CA TRP A 330 -2.23 0.02 -16.62
C TRP A 330 -1.57 -1.21 -15.96
N PRO A 331 -0.70 -1.03 -14.94
CA PRO A 331 0.00 -2.15 -14.29
C PRO A 331 -0.94 -3.18 -13.64
N ASN A 332 -2.06 -2.72 -13.08
CA ASN A 332 -3.01 -3.56 -12.34
C ASN A 332 -4.06 -4.25 -13.23
N SER A 333 -3.98 -4.04 -14.54
CA SER A 333 -4.88 -4.68 -15.49
C SER A 333 -4.68 -6.20 -15.46
N MET A 334 -5.75 -6.97 -15.30
CA MET A 334 -5.73 -8.44 -15.30
C MET A 334 -6.36 -9.05 -16.56
N ILE A 335 -6.29 -8.33 -17.68
CA ILE A 335 -6.85 -8.76 -18.96
C ILE A 335 -6.19 -10.05 -19.46
N ARG A 336 -7.01 -11.02 -19.86
CA ARG A 336 -6.58 -12.25 -20.53
C ARG A 336 -6.16 -11.94 -21.96
N SER A 337 -4.91 -11.53 -22.12
CA SER A 337 -4.38 -10.94 -23.36
C SER A 337 -4.50 -11.84 -24.58
N GLU A 338 -4.44 -13.17 -24.43
CA GLU A 338 -4.62 -14.13 -25.53
C GLU A 338 -6.00 -14.03 -26.19
N ARG A 339 -7.07 -13.88 -25.38
CA ARG A 339 -8.44 -13.79 -25.89
C ARG A 339 -8.64 -12.47 -26.63
N LEU A 340 -8.21 -11.36 -26.04
CA LEU A 340 -8.38 -10.03 -26.62
C LEU A 340 -7.59 -9.86 -27.94
N LEU A 341 -6.42 -10.49 -28.06
CA LEU A 341 -5.64 -10.49 -29.30
C LEU A 341 -6.41 -11.11 -30.48
N THR A 342 -7.21 -12.16 -30.25
CA THR A 342 -8.00 -12.78 -31.33
C THR A 342 -9.15 -11.91 -31.83
N SER A 343 -9.68 -11.03 -30.98
CA SER A 343 -10.78 -10.13 -31.32
C SER A 343 -10.34 -8.78 -31.89
N LEU A 344 -9.04 -8.45 -31.81
CA LEU A 344 -8.54 -7.15 -32.22
C LEU A 344 -8.37 -7.06 -33.75
N PRO A 345 -8.86 -5.99 -34.40
CA PRO A 345 -8.62 -5.79 -35.82
C PRO A 345 -7.14 -5.51 -36.10
N THR A 346 -6.65 -5.95 -37.26
CA THR A 346 -5.23 -5.81 -37.67
C THR A 346 -4.75 -4.35 -37.75
N SER A 347 -5.66 -3.38 -37.89
CA SER A 347 -5.34 -1.95 -37.87
C SER A 347 -4.90 -1.40 -36.50
N PHE A 348 -5.04 -2.17 -35.43
CA PHE A 348 -4.75 -1.75 -34.05
C PHE A 348 -3.33 -2.14 -33.61
N LEU A 349 -2.34 -1.63 -34.35
CA LEU A 349 -0.93 -2.01 -34.16
C LEU A 349 -0.41 -1.69 -32.75
N ARG A 350 -0.67 -0.49 -32.23
CA ARG A 350 -0.21 -0.09 -30.89
C ARG A 350 -0.82 -0.95 -29.78
N GLU A 351 -2.11 -1.24 -29.88
CA GLU A 351 -2.84 -2.06 -28.92
C GLU A 351 -2.38 -3.53 -28.97
N HIS A 352 -2.14 -4.07 -30.18
CA HIS A 352 -1.50 -5.38 -30.39
C HIS A 352 -0.13 -5.46 -29.70
N ALA A 353 0.72 -4.45 -29.91
CA ALA A 353 2.04 -4.40 -29.30
C ALA A 353 1.99 -4.40 -27.76
N LEU A 354 1.07 -3.62 -27.17
CA LEU A 354 0.88 -3.61 -25.72
C LEU A 354 0.48 -4.98 -25.17
N LEU A 355 -0.42 -5.70 -25.85
CA LEU A 355 -0.87 -7.04 -25.44
C LEU A 355 0.22 -8.11 -25.60
N LEU A 356 0.96 -8.10 -26.71
CA LEU A 356 2.12 -8.98 -26.89
C LEU A 356 3.17 -8.76 -25.80
N GLY A 357 3.34 -7.49 -25.40
CA GLY A 357 4.17 -7.11 -24.28
C GLY A 357 3.75 -7.73 -22.94
N ARG A 358 2.44 -7.90 -22.72
CA ARG A 358 1.90 -8.55 -21.51
C ARG A 358 2.08 -10.07 -21.54
N LEU A 359 2.07 -10.68 -22.73
CA LEU A 359 2.37 -12.10 -22.92
C LEU A 359 3.86 -12.44 -22.82
N GLY A 360 4.72 -11.46 -22.52
CA GLY A 360 6.18 -11.63 -22.49
C GLY A 360 6.82 -11.70 -23.88
N ARG A 361 6.04 -11.56 -24.96
CA ARG A 361 6.51 -11.52 -26.35
C ARG A 361 7.03 -10.12 -26.72
N HIS A 362 8.05 -9.67 -26.00
CA HIS A 362 8.57 -8.31 -26.11
C HIS A 362 9.23 -8.01 -27.46
N GLU A 363 9.89 -8.99 -28.08
CA GLU A 363 10.48 -8.81 -29.41
C GLU A 363 9.40 -8.53 -30.47
N ASP A 364 8.28 -9.25 -30.42
CA ASP A 364 7.16 -9.04 -31.35
C ASP A 364 6.48 -7.67 -31.12
N ALA A 365 6.29 -7.28 -29.85
CA ALA A 365 5.78 -5.96 -29.52
C ALA A 365 6.67 -4.83 -30.07
N LEU A 366 7.99 -4.98 -29.93
CA LEU A 366 8.97 -4.01 -30.41
C LEU A 366 9.09 -4.00 -31.93
N ARG A 367 8.90 -5.14 -32.62
CA ARG A 367 8.78 -5.18 -34.09
C ARG A 367 7.63 -4.30 -34.56
N ILE A 368 6.48 -4.35 -33.89
CA ILE A 368 5.33 -3.52 -34.27
C ILE A 368 5.64 -2.02 -34.04
N PHE A 369 6.25 -1.66 -32.92
CA PHE A 369 6.62 -0.26 -32.66
C PHE A 369 7.70 0.28 -33.63
N TYR A 370 8.71 -0.54 -33.91
CA TYR A 370 9.87 -0.14 -34.69
C TYR A 370 9.65 -0.24 -36.20
N CYS A 371 9.03 -1.32 -36.69
CA CYS A 371 8.81 -1.56 -38.12
C CYS A 371 7.47 -0.98 -38.57
N ASP A 372 6.37 -1.47 -38.01
CA ASP A 372 5.02 -1.17 -38.54
C ASP A 372 4.60 0.27 -38.24
N LEU A 373 4.93 0.77 -37.05
CA LEU A 373 4.69 2.17 -36.65
C LEU A 373 5.86 3.09 -36.98
N SER A 374 7.01 2.55 -37.40
CA SER A 374 8.22 3.31 -37.76
C SER A 374 8.64 4.38 -36.74
N SER A 375 8.37 4.16 -35.44
CA SER A 375 8.61 5.15 -34.37
C SER A 375 9.58 4.61 -33.31
N MET A 376 10.82 5.10 -33.36
CA MET A 376 11.84 4.81 -32.35
C MET A 376 11.43 5.34 -30.97
N GLU A 377 10.75 6.48 -30.91
CA GLU A 377 10.34 7.12 -29.65
C GLU A 377 9.35 6.25 -28.87
N LEU A 378 8.33 5.69 -29.55
CA LEU A 378 7.36 4.79 -28.91
C LEU A 378 8.00 3.47 -28.46
N ALA A 379 8.97 2.95 -29.22
CA ALA A 379 9.71 1.76 -28.83
C ALA A 379 10.57 1.99 -27.57
N LEU A 380 11.18 3.18 -27.46
CA LEU A 380 11.92 3.60 -26.27
C LEU A 380 10.98 3.82 -25.07
N GLU A 381 9.86 4.52 -25.26
CA GLU A 381 8.84 4.72 -24.22
C GLU A 381 8.37 3.37 -23.64
N TYR A 382 8.11 2.38 -24.51
CA TYR A 382 7.76 1.03 -24.09
C TYR A 382 8.87 0.36 -23.26
N CYS A 383 10.14 0.52 -23.65
CA CYS A 383 11.27 -0.01 -22.90
C CYS A 383 11.47 0.70 -21.55
N ASP A 384 11.26 2.02 -21.50
CA ASP A 384 11.36 2.84 -20.28
C ASP A 384 10.33 2.38 -19.24
N ILE A 385 9.04 2.30 -19.63
CA ILE A 385 7.95 1.84 -18.76
C ILE A 385 8.24 0.43 -18.23
N ARG A 386 8.78 -0.45 -19.07
CA ARG A 386 9.16 -1.82 -18.66
C ARG A 386 10.33 -1.81 -17.68
N HIS A 387 11.30 -0.94 -17.90
CA HIS A 387 12.46 -0.82 -17.02
C HIS A 387 12.06 -0.32 -15.63
N GLU A 388 11.27 0.75 -15.55
CA GLU A 388 10.76 1.31 -14.29
C GLU A 388 9.99 0.27 -13.48
N ARG A 389 9.07 -0.46 -14.14
CA ARG A 389 8.31 -1.54 -13.49
C ARG A 389 9.23 -2.61 -12.89
N LYS A 390 10.27 -2.99 -13.61
CA LYS A 390 11.23 -4.00 -13.16
C LYS A 390 12.09 -3.52 -12.00
N GLU A 391 12.46 -2.23 -12.00
CA GLU A 391 13.16 -1.62 -10.86
C GLU A 391 12.30 -1.61 -9.60
N GLU A 392 11.00 -1.31 -9.72
CA GLU A 392 10.05 -1.37 -8.60
C GLU A 392 9.90 -2.79 -8.06
N GLU A 393 9.77 -3.79 -8.93
CA GLU A 393 9.69 -5.21 -8.56
C GLU A 393 10.99 -5.71 -7.91
N GLY A 394 12.15 -5.36 -8.48
CA GLY A 394 13.47 -5.74 -7.96
C GLY A 394 13.81 -5.09 -6.62
N ARG A 395 13.18 -3.94 -6.28
CA ARG A 395 13.31 -3.33 -4.96
C ARG A 395 12.51 -4.09 -3.89
N LYS A 396 11.41 -4.75 -4.27
CA LYS A 396 10.54 -5.52 -3.38
C LYS A 396 11.02 -6.96 -3.19
N VAL A 397 11.50 -7.59 -4.26
CA VAL A 397 12.01 -8.96 -4.24
C VAL A 397 13.52 -8.88 -4.45
N ARG A 398 14.32 -9.23 -3.44
CA ARG A 398 15.77 -9.46 -3.56
C ARG A 398 16.03 -10.72 -4.41
N SER A 399 15.61 -10.69 -5.66
CA SER A 399 15.83 -11.73 -6.65
C SER A 399 17.30 -11.73 -7.06
N THR A 400 17.93 -12.89 -6.92
CA THR A 400 19.30 -13.21 -7.34
C THR A 400 19.43 -13.58 -8.82
N THR A 401 18.35 -13.50 -9.61
CA THR A 401 18.41 -13.83 -11.03
C THR A 401 18.92 -12.64 -11.86
N PRO A 402 19.81 -12.86 -12.85
CA PRO A 402 20.25 -11.82 -13.76
C PRO A 402 19.06 -11.37 -14.61
N SER A 403 18.47 -10.29 -14.15
CA SER A 403 17.38 -9.57 -14.80
C SER A 403 17.80 -9.17 -16.23
N GLU A 404 17.22 -9.82 -17.24
CA GLU A 404 17.44 -9.43 -18.65
C GLU A 404 17.09 -7.94 -18.84
N CYS A 405 18.04 -7.18 -19.39
CA CYS A 405 17.89 -5.74 -19.59
C CYS A 405 16.74 -5.44 -20.57
N ALA A 406 15.85 -4.51 -20.21
CA ALA A 406 14.61 -4.20 -20.94
C ALA A 406 14.83 -3.75 -22.39
N TYR A 407 15.99 -3.15 -22.69
CA TYR A 407 16.34 -2.56 -23.98
C TYR A 407 17.06 -3.52 -24.94
N ILE A 408 17.54 -4.67 -24.45
CA ILE A 408 18.24 -5.65 -25.28
C ILE A 408 17.35 -6.21 -26.41
N PRO A 409 16.06 -6.54 -26.15
CA PRO A 409 15.13 -6.90 -27.23
C PRO A 409 14.98 -5.83 -28.32
N LEU A 410 15.01 -4.54 -27.97
CA LEU A 410 14.91 -3.46 -28.96
C LEU A 410 16.13 -3.43 -29.88
N VAL A 411 17.33 -3.59 -29.30
CA VAL A 411 18.57 -3.67 -30.09
C VAL A 411 18.54 -4.87 -31.04
N LYS A 412 18.07 -6.04 -30.59
CA LYS A 412 17.91 -7.23 -31.46
C LYS A 412 16.91 -6.99 -32.59
N VAL A 413 15.79 -6.32 -32.31
CA VAL A 413 14.79 -6.03 -33.33
C VAL A 413 15.33 -5.05 -34.37
N ALA A 414 15.98 -3.97 -33.95
CA ALA A 414 16.58 -3.00 -34.87
C ALA A 414 17.61 -3.65 -35.80
N LEU A 415 18.42 -4.58 -35.29
CA LEU A 415 19.43 -5.29 -36.09
C LEU A 415 18.86 -6.32 -37.06
N ASN A 416 17.70 -6.92 -36.76
CA ASN A 416 17.15 -8.02 -37.54
C ASN A 416 16.01 -7.61 -38.49
N ALA A 417 15.35 -6.48 -38.25
CA ALA A 417 14.08 -6.15 -38.89
C ALA A 417 14.18 -5.10 -40.01
N ASP A 418 15.24 -4.30 -40.05
CA ASP A 418 15.46 -3.37 -41.15
C ASP A 418 15.91 -4.10 -42.43
N SER A 419 15.38 -3.67 -43.58
CA SER A 419 15.82 -4.17 -44.90
C SER A 419 17.25 -3.71 -45.26
N ASP A 420 17.69 -2.61 -44.64
CA ASP A 420 19.03 -2.05 -44.77
C ASP A 420 19.82 -2.29 -43.45
N PRO A 421 20.87 -3.14 -43.47
CA PRO A 421 21.64 -3.45 -42.27
C PRO A 421 22.33 -2.23 -41.66
N ASP A 422 22.69 -1.22 -42.46
CA ASP A 422 23.41 -0.04 -41.97
C ASP A 422 22.47 0.88 -41.17
N ARG A 423 21.22 0.99 -41.61
CA ARG A 423 20.16 1.71 -40.87
C ARG A 423 19.83 1.05 -39.54
N GLY A 424 19.71 -0.28 -39.53
CA GLY A 424 19.46 -1.05 -38.30
C GLY A 424 20.60 -0.95 -37.29
N VAL A 425 21.85 -0.94 -37.78
CA VAL A 425 23.04 -0.72 -36.94
C VAL A 425 23.06 0.70 -36.37
N ALA A 426 22.78 1.73 -37.17
CA ALA A 426 22.74 3.11 -36.69
C ALA A 426 21.65 3.31 -35.61
N ALA A 427 20.47 2.73 -35.81
CA ALA A 427 19.37 2.73 -34.85
C ALA A 427 19.73 2.00 -33.54
N ALA A 428 20.39 0.83 -33.63
CA ALA A 428 20.89 0.12 -32.46
C ALA A 428 21.93 0.94 -31.67
N ILE A 429 22.87 1.60 -32.35
CA ILE A 429 23.86 2.48 -31.73
C ILE A 429 23.17 3.66 -31.03
N GLN A 430 22.13 4.24 -31.64
CA GLN A 430 21.36 5.33 -31.05
C GLN A 430 20.66 4.90 -29.74
N VAL A 431 20.02 3.73 -29.72
CA VAL A 431 19.38 3.18 -28.50
C VAL A 431 20.42 2.96 -27.39
N LEU A 432 21.59 2.40 -27.74
CA LEU A 432 22.69 2.19 -26.80
C LEU A 432 23.23 3.51 -26.22
N ALA A 433 23.33 4.55 -27.05
CA ALA A 433 23.79 5.88 -26.62
C ALA A 433 22.77 6.55 -25.67
N LEU A 434 21.47 6.47 -25.98
CA LEU A 434 20.40 7.11 -25.20
C LEU A 434 20.14 6.46 -23.83
N ARG A 435 20.44 5.16 -23.68
CA ARG A 435 20.16 4.38 -22.45
C ARG A 435 21.40 3.70 -21.87
N ARG A 436 22.58 4.27 -22.11
CA ARG A 436 23.90 3.75 -21.68
C ARG A 436 24.04 3.45 -20.17
N ASN A 437 23.30 4.17 -19.33
CA ASN A 437 23.40 4.05 -17.86
C ASN A 437 22.74 2.76 -17.36
N VAL A 438 21.76 2.25 -18.13
CA VAL A 438 20.86 1.18 -17.74
C VAL A 438 21.20 -0.14 -18.45
N ILE A 439 21.74 -0.05 -19.65
CA ILE A 439 22.05 -1.23 -20.47
C ILE A 439 23.30 -1.94 -19.94
N ASP A 440 23.24 -3.28 -19.89
CA ASP A 440 24.45 -4.09 -19.70
C ASP A 440 25.35 -3.92 -20.92
N LYS A 441 26.40 -3.10 -20.71
CA LYS A 441 27.38 -2.73 -21.71
C LYS A 441 28.05 -3.96 -22.34
N SER A 442 28.28 -5.02 -21.57
CA SER A 442 28.91 -6.24 -22.07
C SER A 442 27.97 -7.06 -22.94
N ALA A 443 26.69 -7.16 -22.55
CA ALA A 443 25.66 -7.84 -23.34
C ALA A 443 25.37 -7.09 -24.64
N ALA A 444 25.29 -5.76 -24.59
CA ALA A 444 25.07 -4.90 -25.76
C ALA A 444 26.16 -5.08 -26.83
N LEU A 445 27.44 -5.12 -26.43
CA LEU A 445 28.55 -5.30 -27.38
C LEU A 445 28.56 -6.67 -28.05
N ARG A 446 28.04 -7.72 -27.39
CA ARG A 446 27.94 -9.06 -27.98
C ARG A 446 26.85 -9.16 -29.05
N LEU A 447 25.87 -8.26 -29.06
CA LEU A 447 24.75 -8.28 -30.00
C LEU A 447 25.06 -7.62 -31.34
N LEU A 448 26.07 -6.74 -31.37
CA LEU A 448 26.39 -5.99 -32.58
C LEU A 448 27.14 -6.86 -33.60
N PRO A 449 26.87 -6.66 -34.91
CA PRO A 449 27.61 -7.37 -35.96
C PRO A 449 29.11 -7.10 -35.89
N LYS A 450 29.94 -8.11 -36.21
CA LYS A 450 31.41 -8.00 -36.19
C LYS A 450 31.97 -7.01 -37.22
N ASN A 451 31.15 -6.57 -38.18
CA ASN A 451 31.53 -5.71 -39.29
C ASN A 451 31.29 -4.21 -39.00
N VAL A 452 30.73 -3.86 -37.83
CA VAL A 452 30.49 -2.46 -37.46
C VAL A 452 31.83 -1.76 -37.20
N PRO A 453 32.13 -0.65 -37.89
CA PRO A 453 33.38 0.05 -37.69
C PRO A 453 33.41 0.70 -36.30
N LEU A 454 34.49 0.46 -35.56
CA LEU A 454 34.64 0.97 -34.18
C LEU A 454 34.48 2.50 -34.13
N SER A 455 34.83 3.22 -35.20
CA SER A 455 34.70 4.68 -35.31
C SER A 455 33.28 5.19 -35.09
N GLU A 456 32.26 4.47 -35.55
CA GLU A 456 30.85 4.87 -35.43
C GLU A 456 30.33 4.70 -34.00
N MET A 457 30.83 3.72 -33.26
CA MET A 457 30.43 3.44 -31.89
C MET A 457 31.25 4.20 -30.83
N THR A 458 32.48 4.57 -31.18
CA THR A 458 33.46 5.09 -30.21
C THR A 458 32.96 6.36 -29.54
N ARG A 459 32.46 7.32 -30.32
CA ARG A 459 31.97 8.60 -29.81
C ARG A 459 30.62 8.51 -29.09
N PRO A 460 29.56 7.89 -29.65
CA PRO A 460 28.24 7.92 -29.02
C PRO A 460 28.10 6.99 -27.82
N PHE A 461 28.84 5.86 -27.77
CA PHE A 461 28.64 4.84 -26.75
C PHE A 461 29.89 4.51 -25.93
N LEU A 462 31.01 4.10 -26.58
CA LEU A 462 32.15 3.52 -25.85
C LEU A 462 32.84 4.51 -24.92
N ILE A 463 33.17 5.72 -25.40
CA ILE A 463 33.85 6.73 -24.58
C ILE A 463 32.99 7.11 -23.36
N PRO A 464 31.72 7.53 -23.52
CA PRO A 464 30.85 7.83 -22.37
C PRO A 464 30.71 6.65 -21.40
N ALA A 465 30.51 5.44 -21.91
CA ALA A 465 30.30 4.24 -21.08
C ALA A 465 31.53 3.87 -20.25
N VAL A 466 32.74 3.97 -20.81
CA VAL A 466 33.99 3.70 -20.08
C VAL A 466 34.28 4.78 -19.05
N VAL A 467 34.14 6.05 -19.42
CA VAL A 467 34.33 7.18 -18.50
C VAL A 467 33.37 7.07 -17.31
N GLU A 468 32.11 6.73 -17.57
CA GLU A 468 31.10 6.58 -16.52
C GLU A 468 31.41 5.40 -15.59
N ASN A 469 31.79 4.23 -16.14
CA ASN A 469 32.21 3.08 -15.34
C ASN A 469 33.43 3.40 -14.46
N GLN A 470 34.46 4.04 -15.02
CA GLN A 470 35.63 4.48 -14.26
C GLN A 470 35.24 5.50 -13.17
N SER A 471 34.34 6.43 -13.48
CA SER A 471 33.82 7.39 -12.50
C SER A 471 33.08 6.69 -11.36
N GLN A 472 32.31 5.64 -11.65
CA GLN A 472 31.55 4.87 -10.67
C GLN A 472 32.50 4.06 -9.76
N VAL A 473 33.51 3.40 -10.33
CA VAL A 473 34.55 2.71 -9.54
C VAL A 473 35.27 3.69 -8.62
N ARG A 474 35.67 4.88 -9.12
CA ARG A 474 36.28 5.92 -8.28
C ARG A 474 35.35 6.37 -7.15
N ARG A 475 34.08 6.65 -7.45
CA ARG A 475 33.07 7.05 -6.45
C ARG A 475 32.86 5.97 -5.38
N LEU A 476 32.69 4.71 -5.79
CA LEU A 476 32.51 3.58 -4.88
C LEU A 476 33.77 3.30 -4.05
N SER A 477 34.96 3.44 -4.64
CA SER A 477 36.24 3.34 -3.91
C SER A 477 36.36 4.40 -2.83
N VAL A 478 35.99 5.66 -3.13
CA VAL A 478 35.97 6.75 -2.15
C VAL A 478 34.91 6.48 -1.07
N ALA A 479 33.71 6.06 -1.44
CA ALA A 479 32.65 5.71 -0.48
C ALA A 479 33.09 4.57 0.46
N SER A 480 33.71 3.52 -0.09
CA SER A 480 34.27 2.41 0.68
C SER A 480 35.37 2.86 1.64
N ALA A 481 36.30 3.72 1.18
CA ALA A 481 37.33 4.28 2.03
C ALA A 481 36.76 5.15 3.17
N LEU A 482 35.75 5.98 2.87
CA LEU A 482 35.07 6.81 3.87
C LEU A 482 34.30 5.97 4.89
N LEU A 483 33.58 4.94 4.43
CA LEU A 483 32.87 4.00 5.31
C LEU A 483 33.83 3.21 6.19
N ARG A 484 34.96 2.75 5.64
CA ARG A 484 36.02 2.07 6.39
C ARG A 484 36.61 2.99 7.46
N SER A 485 36.93 4.24 7.11
CA SER A 485 37.41 5.25 8.07
C SER A 485 36.41 5.49 9.21
N ARG A 486 35.12 5.70 8.88
CA ARG A 486 34.06 5.89 9.88
C ARG A 486 33.87 4.67 10.76
N TYR A 487 33.91 3.46 10.18
CA TYR A 487 33.83 2.21 10.93
C TYR A 487 34.99 2.10 11.94
N MET A 488 36.22 2.40 11.53
CA MET A 488 37.38 2.36 12.44
C MET A 488 37.26 3.37 13.59
N GLN A 489 36.81 4.60 13.30
CA GLN A 489 36.56 5.61 14.34
C GLN A 489 35.48 5.16 15.34
N LEU A 490 34.38 4.60 14.85
CA LEU A 490 33.30 4.09 15.70
C LEU A 490 33.75 2.89 16.54
N LYS A 491 34.52 1.98 15.94
CA LYS A 491 35.11 0.84 16.65
C LYS A 491 36.03 1.31 17.77
N LYS A 492 36.91 2.29 17.51
CA LYS A 492 37.77 2.89 18.55
C LYS A 492 36.95 3.51 19.69
N LYS A 493 35.93 4.33 19.37
CA LYS A 493 35.04 4.93 20.38
C LYS A 493 34.30 3.86 21.20
N LEU A 494 33.83 2.79 20.54
CA LEU A 494 33.17 1.67 21.22
C LEU A 494 34.13 0.95 22.17
N THR A 495 35.36 0.67 21.73
CA THR A 495 36.37 0.03 22.60
C THR A 495 36.74 0.91 23.79
N GLU A 496 36.94 2.21 23.58
CA GLU A 496 37.22 3.16 24.68
C GLU A 496 36.05 3.25 25.67
N ALA A 497 34.81 3.31 25.17
CA ALA A 497 33.62 3.33 26.00
C ALA A 497 33.46 2.02 26.80
N GLN A 498 33.74 0.87 26.18
CA GLN A 498 33.71 -0.42 26.87
C GLN A 498 34.75 -0.46 27.99
N LEU A 499 36.01 -0.11 27.72
CA LEU A 499 37.08 -0.08 28.72
C LEU A 499 36.72 0.85 29.89
N LYS A 500 36.18 2.04 29.61
CA LYS A 500 35.72 2.98 30.65
C LYS A 500 34.55 2.42 31.47
N SER A 501 33.56 1.81 30.82
CA SER A 501 32.40 1.22 31.51
C SER A 501 32.75 0.02 32.39
N GLN A 502 33.89 -0.62 32.14
CA GLN A 502 34.35 -1.78 32.90
C GLN A 502 35.53 -1.46 33.82
N ALA A 503 35.91 -0.19 33.99
CA ALA A 503 37.10 0.20 34.75
C ALA A 503 36.94 0.01 36.27
N SER A 504 35.72 0.14 36.79
CA SER A 504 35.45 0.08 38.23
C SER A 504 34.17 -0.67 38.55
N LEU A 505 34.08 -1.17 39.78
CA LEU A 505 32.94 -1.97 40.24
C LEU A 505 31.59 -1.24 40.08
N HIS A 506 31.57 0.08 40.31
CA HIS A 506 30.35 0.90 40.22
C HIS A 506 29.97 1.29 38.79
N THR A 507 30.86 1.16 37.80
CA THR A 507 30.58 1.59 36.42
C THR A 507 30.04 0.46 35.54
N VAL A 508 30.24 -0.80 35.94
CA VAL A 508 29.85 -1.98 35.17
C VAL A 508 28.32 -2.18 35.21
N PRO A 509 27.60 -2.04 34.09
CA PRO A 509 26.13 -2.12 34.09
C PRO A 509 25.59 -3.50 34.49
N ALA A 510 26.34 -4.57 34.19
CA ALA A 510 25.95 -5.94 34.55
C ALA A 510 26.01 -6.16 36.08
N LEU A 511 26.97 -5.51 36.76
CA LEU A 511 27.09 -5.58 38.22
C LEU A 511 26.06 -4.70 38.93
N GLN A 512 25.73 -3.53 38.36
CA GLN A 512 24.69 -2.64 38.91
C GLN A 512 23.30 -3.28 38.94
N LYS A 513 23.01 -4.19 38.01
CA LYS A 513 21.74 -4.94 37.98
C LYS A 513 21.67 -6.04 39.03
N LEU A 514 22.79 -6.43 39.62
CA LEU A 514 22.85 -7.44 40.66
C LEU A 514 22.69 -6.79 42.03
N ASN A 515 21.86 -7.39 42.88
CA ASN A 515 21.76 -7.02 44.30
C ASN A 515 22.96 -7.59 45.06
N LEU A 516 24.16 -7.02 44.83
CA LEU A 516 25.42 -7.51 45.40
C LEU A 516 25.42 -7.45 46.94
N GLY A 517 24.64 -6.56 47.53
CA GLY A 517 24.56 -6.33 48.97
C GLY A 517 25.51 -5.24 49.45
N GLU A 518 25.75 -5.17 50.76
CA GLU A 518 26.68 -4.23 51.36
C GLU A 518 28.13 -4.61 51.00
N HIS A 519 28.89 -3.62 50.51
CA HIS A 519 30.32 -3.77 50.26
C HIS A 519 31.08 -3.76 51.58
N LEU A 520 31.84 -4.82 51.83
CA LEU A 520 32.59 -5.00 53.09
C LEU A 520 33.98 -4.38 52.97
N HIS A 521 34.78 -4.88 52.03
CA HIS A 521 36.10 -4.35 51.71
C HIS A 521 36.63 -4.93 50.38
N SER A 522 37.79 -4.43 49.93
CA SER A 522 38.51 -4.94 48.76
C SER A 522 39.93 -5.32 49.12
N SER A 523 40.47 -6.39 48.53
CA SER A 523 41.87 -6.79 48.72
C SER A 523 42.83 -5.83 48.03
N LYS A 524 44.12 -5.87 48.40
CA LYS A 524 45.16 -5.26 47.57
C LYS A 524 45.28 -6.00 46.23
N PRO A 525 45.63 -5.33 45.12
CA PRO A 525 45.90 -5.99 43.85
C PRO A 525 47.03 -7.01 44.01
N THR A 526 46.80 -8.22 43.51
CA THR A 526 47.76 -9.33 43.53
C THR A 526 48.05 -9.76 42.10
N LYS A 527 49.32 -9.93 41.75
CA LYS A 527 49.70 -10.37 40.40
C LYS A 527 49.35 -11.85 40.23
N ALA A 528 48.54 -12.16 39.21
CA ALA A 528 48.23 -13.55 38.88
C ALA A 528 49.50 -14.24 38.37
N ARG A 529 49.69 -15.49 38.78
CA ARG A 529 50.81 -16.34 38.35
C ARG A 529 50.24 -17.53 37.59
N LEU A 530 50.91 -17.92 36.52
CA LEU A 530 50.58 -19.13 35.78
C LEU A 530 51.03 -20.37 36.55
N VAL A 531 50.26 -21.45 36.45
CA VAL A 531 50.67 -22.77 36.95
C VAL A 531 51.86 -23.30 36.13
N HIS A 532 51.86 -23.03 34.82
CA HIS A 532 52.90 -23.46 33.88
C HIS A 532 53.52 -22.27 33.13
N PRO A 533 54.49 -21.55 33.72
CA PRO A 533 55.06 -20.33 33.12
C PRO A 533 55.88 -20.58 31.84
N ALA A 534 56.35 -21.81 31.61
CA ALA A 534 57.18 -22.16 30.46
C ALA A 534 56.37 -22.35 29.15
N SER A 535 55.03 -22.40 29.20
CA SER A 535 54.18 -22.77 28.05
C SER A 535 53.47 -21.62 27.34
N SER A 536 53.55 -20.37 27.84
CA SER A 536 52.65 -19.29 27.40
C SER A 536 53.37 -17.95 27.10
N PRO A 537 54.03 -17.80 25.93
CA PRO A 537 54.68 -16.54 25.53
C PRO A 537 53.69 -15.38 25.30
N ASN A 538 52.40 -15.69 25.17
CA ASN A 538 51.33 -14.73 24.86
C ASN A 538 50.51 -14.29 26.07
N PHE A 539 50.89 -14.72 27.28
CA PHE A 539 50.15 -14.38 28.49
C PHE A 539 50.22 -12.87 28.79
N PRO A 540 49.07 -12.18 28.90
CA PRO A 540 49.05 -10.78 29.32
C PRO A 540 49.35 -10.65 30.82
N GLU A 541 49.78 -9.47 31.25
CA GLU A 541 49.96 -9.24 32.68
C GLU A 541 48.58 -9.05 33.36
N VAL A 542 48.30 -9.82 34.41
CA VAL A 542 47.00 -9.79 35.10
C VAL A 542 47.18 -9.46 36.57
N LEU A 543 46.41 -8.47 37.06
CA LEU A 543 46.27 -8.15 38.47
C LEU A 543 44.86 -8.52 38.94
N LEU A 544 44.78 -9.21 40.06
CA LEU A 544 43.54 -9.69 40.66
C LEU A 544 43.22 -8.88 41.91
N VAL A 545 41.99 -8.35 41.98
CA VAL A 545 41.43 -7.68 43.15
C VAL A 545 40.15 -8.42 43.55
N LYS A 546 40.04 -8.77 44.83
CA LYS A 546 38.88 -9.45 45.42
C LYS A 546 38.02 -8.42 46.15
N HIS A 547 36.76 -8.30 45.78
CA HIS A 547 35.79 -7.43 46.43
C HIS A 547 34.79 -8.28 47.20
N PHE A 548 34.73 -8.09 48.51
CA PHE A 548 33.88 -8.86 49.41
C PHE A 548 32.58 -8.10 49.67
N PHE A 549 31.46 -8.79 49.50
CA PHE A 549 30.12 -8.33 49.86
C PHE A 549 29.49 -9.33 50.84
N SER A 550 28.41 -8.92 51.51
CA SER A 550 27.73 -9.76 52.49
C SER A 550 27.22 -11.11 51.95
N ARG A 551 26.94 -11.20 50.64
CA ARG A 551 26.43 -12.42 49.96
C ARG A 551 27.14 -12.75 48.64
N HIS A 552 28.17 -12.00 48.27
CA HIS A 552 28.86 -12.17 47.01
C HIS A 552 30.36 -11.94 47.15
N LEU A 553 31.13 -12.60 46.29
CA LEU A 553 32.54 -12.32 46.04
C LEU A 553 32.67 -11.88 44.59
N VAL A 554 33.21 -10.70 44.36
CA VAL A 554 33.47 -10.20 42.99
C VAL A 554 34.97 -10.14 42.78
N ILE A 555 35.47 -10.86 41.77
CA ILE A 555 36.88 -10.86 41.39
C ILE A 555 37.04 -9.98 40.14
N GLN A 556 37.85 -8.93 40.28
CA GLN A 556 38.30 -8.08 39.18
C GLN A 556 39.63 -8.61 38.65
N ALA A 557 39.67 -9.00 37.39
CA ALA A 557 40.90 -9.30 36.67
C ALA A 557 41.26 -8.11 35.78
N GLN A 558 42.21 -7.29 36.23
CA GLN A 558 42.79 -6.20 35.45
C GLN A 558 43.86 -6.78 34.52
N VAL A 559 43.54 -6.84 33.24
CA VAL A 559 44.39 -7.43 32.19
C VAL A 559 45.07 -6.29 31.43
N MET A 560 46.40 -6.33 31.40
CA MET A 560 47.26 -5.42 30.67
C MET A 560 47.82 -6.15 29.46
N ASN A 561 47.47 -5.70 28.26
CA ASN A 561 47.99 -6.28 27.02
C ASN A 561 49.38 -5.71 26.72
N VAL A 562 50.38 -6.18 27.46
CA VAL A 562 51.79 -5.83 27.30
C VAL A 562 52.48 -6.93 26.49
N ASN A 563 53.35 -6.55 25.55
CA ASN A 563 54.10 -7.51 24.75
C ASN A 563 55.39 -7.85 25.50
N ILE A 564 55.56 -9.11 25.91
CA ILE A 564 56.72 -9.56 26.72
C ILE A 564 57.88 -10.03 25.83
N SER A 565 57.64 -10.32 24.55
CA SER A 565 58.67 -10.74 23.61
C SER A 565 59.53 -9.56 23.13
N GLN A 566 60.65 -9.33 23.82
CA GLN A 566 61.69 -8.35 23.44
C GLN A 566 62.44 -8.69 22.14
N ALA A 567 62.06 -9.74 21.40
CA ALA A 567 62.84 -10.24 20.26
C ALA A 567 62.39 -9.72 18.88
N TYR A 568 61.15 -9.23 18.72
CA TYR A 568 60.67 -8.65 17.46
C TYR A 568 59.80 -7.43 17.73
N GLN A 569 60.18 -6.30 17.13
CA GLN A 569 59.72 -4.96 17.49
C GLN A 569 58.33 -4.59 16.92
N ASP A 570 57.67 -5.50 16.18
CA ASP A 570 56.51 -5.19 15.34
C ASP A 570 55.22 -6.00 15.59
N ASP A 571 55.20 -6.96 16.53
CA ASP A 571 53.98 -7.77 16.77
C ASP A 571 52.95 -7.01 17.62
N VAL A 572 52.23 -6.10 16.98
CA VAL A 572 51.09 -5.40 17.55
C VAL A 572 49.91 -6.37 17.60
N ARG A 573 49.66 -7.01 18.76
CA ARG A 573 48.55 -7.95 18.95
C ARG A 573 47.37 -7.34 19.72
N THR A 574 46.16 -7.64 19.29
CA THR A 574 44.92 -7.33 20.01
C THR A 574 44.37 -8.59 20.64
N LEU A 575 43.95 -8.51 21.91
CA LEU A 575 43.26 -9.62 22.57
C LEU A 575 41.75 -9.44 22.41
N THR A 576 41.01 -10.51 22.13
CA THR A 576 39.54 -10.49 22.08
C THR A 576 38.95 -11.58 22.94
N GLY A 577 37.73 -11.33 23.44
CA GLY A 577 37.02 -12.28 24.29
C GLY A 577 37.77 -12.60 25.59
N VAL A 578 38.47 -11.62 26.17
CA VAL A 578 39.24 -11.82 27.40
C VAL A 578 38.27 -12.02 28.57
N ALA A 579 38.24 -13.21 29.14
CA ALA A 579 37.38 -13.60 30.23
C ALA A 579 38.20 -14.20 31.37
N PHE A 580 37.89 -13.78 32.60
CA PHE A 580 38.38 -14.44 33.81
C PHE A 580 37.30 -15.39 34.30
N VAL A 581 37.67 -16.65 34.47
CA VAL A 581 36.76 -17.74 34.81
C VAL A 581 37.26 -18.42 36.07
N VAL A 582 36.36 -18.61 37.04
CA VAL A 582 36.58 -19.58 38.12
C VAL A 582 36.03 -20.91 37.62
N ALA A 583 36.93 -21.87 37.36
CA ALA A 583 36.59 -23.16 36.78
C ALA A 583 36.02 -24.10 37.85
N GLU A 584 36.68 -24.16 39.00
CA GLU A 584 36.29 -25.02 40.12
C GLU A 584 36.45 -24.28 41.47
N SER A 585 35.58 -24.61 42.42
CA SER A 585 35.68 -24.20 43.82
C SER A 585 35.78 -25.45 44.67
N SER A 586 36.75 -25.49 45.58
CA SER A 586 36.89 -26.57 46.57
C SER A 586 35.80 -26.59 47.64
N ASP A 587 34.96 -25.55 47.71
CA ASP A 587 33.83 -25.45 48.63
C ASP A 587 32.57 -24.96 47.89
N GLU A 588 31.43 -25.63 48.11
CA GLU A 588 30.14 -25.29 47.53
C GLU A 588 29.57 -23.95 48.04
N ALA A 589 30.14 -23.38 49.09
CA ALA A 589 29.76 -22.07 49.61
C ALA A 589 30.08 -20.92 48.64
N LEU A 590 30.95 -21.14 47.63
CA LEU A 590 31.31 -20.16 46.60
C LEU A 590 30.97 -20.70 45.21
N LEU A 591 29.96 -20.12 44.55
CA LEU A 591 29.50 -20.58 43.25
C LEU A 591 29.55 -19.44 42.22
N PRO A 592 30.21 -19.61 41.06
CA PRO A 592 30.25 -18.59 40.01
C PRO A 592 28.84 -18.36 39.43
N THR A 593 28.44 -17.09 39.33
CA THR A 593 27.09 -16.70 38.87
C THR A 593 27.10 -15.82 37.64
N LEU A 594 28.10 -14.94 37.47
CA LEU A 594 28.18 -14.04 36.32
C LEU A 594 29.63 -13.82 35.91
N GLN A 595 29.88 -13.81 34.61
CA GLN A 595 31.14 -13.39 34.02
C GLN A 595 30.90 -12.20 33.10
N VAL A 596 31.77 -11.19 33.20
CA VAL A 596 31.75 -9.99 32.36
C VAL A 596 33.08 -9.93 31.61
N PRO A 597 33.14 -10.46 30.37
CA PRO A 597 34.36 -10.46 29.58
C PRO A 597 34.62 -9.10 28.91
N LEU A 598 35.87 -8.88 28.55
CA LEU A 598 36.29 -7.82 27.65
C LEU A 598 36.21 -8.32 26.20
N LYS A 599 35.36 -7.70 25.39
CA LYS A 599 35.24 -8.05 23.96
C LYS A 599 36.53 -7.81 23.18
N THR A 600 37.21 -6.69 23.44
CA THR A 600 38.44 -6.32 22.74
C THR A 600 39.33 -5.53 23.69
N LEU A 601 40.61 -5.91 23.73
CA LEU A 601 41.66 -5.26 24.50
C LEU A 601 42.83 -4.92 23.55
N PRO A 602 42.94 -3.64 23.13
CA PRO A 602 44.01 -3.17 22.26
C PRO A 602 45.42 -3.42 22.83
N PRO A 603 46.46 -3.41 22.00
CA PRO A 603 47.86 -3.41 22.44
C PRO A 603 48.12 -2.25 23.40
N ARG A 604 48.89 -2.50 24.46
CA ARG A 604 49.28 -1.52 25.50
C ARG A 604 48.09 -0.87 26.23
N ALA A 605 46.91 -1.48 26.16
CA ALA A 605 45.74 -1.06 26.92
C ALA A 605 45.51 -1.97 28.12
N THR A 606 44.83 -1.41 29.12
CA THR A 606 44.38 -2.13 30.32
C THR A 606 42.87 -2.17 30.34
N GLY A 607 42.30 -3.34 30.61
CA GLY A 607 40.87 -3.54 30.79
C GLY A 607 40.59 -4.43 31.99
N SER A 608 39.37 -4.40 32.52
CA SER A 608 38.98 -5.31 33.60
C SER A 608 37.91 -6.30 33.13
N ALA A 609 38.20 -7.58 33.26
CA ALA A 609 37.21 -8.64 33.22
C ALA A 609 36.73 -8.92 34.66
N TRP A 610 35.47 -9.31 34.81
CA TRP A 610 34.86 -9.51 36.12
C TRP A 610 34.25 -10.90 36.24
N CYS A 611 34.42 -11.55 37.39
CA CYS A 611 33.71 -12.77 37.76
C CYS A 611 33.02 -12.56 39.10
N VAL A 612 31.73 -12.86 39.15
CA VAL A 612 30.90 -12.79 40.36
C VAL A 612 30.64 -14.20 40.84
N LEU A 613 30.82 -14.41 42.13
CA LEU A 613 30.44 -15.63 42.82
C LEU A 613 29.37 -15.29 43.87
N ALA A 614 28.32 -16.11 43.94
CA ALA A 614 27.45 -16.15 45.10
C ALA A 614 28.24 -16.76 46.26
N ALA A 615 28.17 -16.11 47.42
CA ALA A 615 28.86 -16.55 48.62
C ALA A 615 27.86 -16.85 49.73
N SER A 616 28.02 -18.00 50.38
CA SER A 616 27.30 -18.39 51.59
C SER A 616 28.28 -18.51 52.76
N PRO A 617 28.74 -17.39 53.36
CA PRO A 617 29.84 -17.42 54.32
C PRO A 617 29.60 -18.37 55.51
N GLN A 618 28.35 -18.49 55.97
CA GLN A 618 27.97 -19.38 57.08
C GLN A 618 28.26 -20.86 56.83
N ARG A 619 28.43 -21.28 55.57
CA ARG A 619 28.76 -22.65 55.18
C ARG A 619 30.24 -22.87 54.90
N LEU A 620 31.06 -21.80 54.92
CA LEU A 620 32.47 -21.86 54.54
C LEU A 620 33.32 -22.33 55.73
N ASP A 621 33.78 -23.58 55.69
CA ASP A 621 34.57 -24.19 56.75
C ASP A 621 36.06 -23.81 56.64
N GLY A 622 36.37 -22.56 57.04
CA GLY A 622 37.74 -22.06 57.11
C GLY A 622 38.23 -21.39 55.83
N THR A 623 38.77 -22.16 54.88
CA THR A 623 39.40 -21.65 53.65
C THR A 623 38.96 -22.42 52.41
N ALA A 624 38.55 -21.71 51.38
CA ALA A 624 38.27 -22.27 50.06
C ALA A 624 39.34 -21.83 49.04
N PHE A 625 39.73 -22.76 48.18
CA PHE A 625 40.57 -22.54 47.01
C PHE A 625 39.72 -22.52 45.74
N LEU A 626 39.97 -21.51 44.89
CA LEU A 626 39.33 -21.35 43.59
C LEU A 626 40.34 -21.59 42.48
N ALA A 627 40.10 -22.61 41.66
CA ALA A 627 40.86 -22.85 40.43
C ALA A 627 40.39 -21.84 39.38
N SER A 628 41.33 -21.05 38.84
CA SER A 628 40.99 -19.94 37.94
C SER A 628 41.74 -19.99 36.62
N GLU A 629 41.06 -19.57 35.56
CA GLU A 629 41.56 -19.57 34.19
C GLU A 629 41.37 -18.19 33.56
N LEU A 630 42.33 -17.79 32.72
CA LEU A 630 42.17 -16.68 31.80
C LEU A 630 41.96 -17.22 30.39
N ARG A 631 40.82 -16.85 29.78
CA ARG A 631 40.47 -17.22 28.41
C ARG A 631 40.58 -16.01 27.50
N PHE A 632 41.28 -16.11 26.38
CA PHE A 632 41.40 -15.01 25.42
C PHE A 632 41.74 -15.52 24.02
N THR A 633 41.56 -14.66 23.01
CA THR A 633 41.95 -14.93 21.62
C THR A 633 42.93 -13.87 21.15
N VAL A 634 44.02 -14.29 20.53
CA VAL A 634 45.01 -13.36 19.96
C VAL A 634 44.66 -13.08 18.50
N LEU A 635 44.55 -11.80 18.15
CA LEU A 635 44.38 -11.32 16.79
C LEU A 635 45.57 -10.48 16.36
N GLU A 636 46.12 -10.81 15.20
CA GLU A 636 47.10 -9.96 14.50
C GLU A 636 46.41 -8.74 13.90
N VAL A 637 47.13 -7.62 13.94
CA VAL A 637 46.61 -6.29 13.67
C VAL A 637 47.57 -5.60 12.71
N ASP A 638 47.05 -4.90 11.71
CA ASP A 638 47.88 -4.11 10.80
C ASP A 638 48.52 -2.90 11.52
N ALA A 639 49.47 -2.23 10.85
CA ALA A 639 50.13 -1.03 11.36
C ALA A 639 49.15 0.13 11.69
N ALA A 640 47.90 0.07 11.21
CA ALA A 640 46.84 1.03 11.52
C ALA A 640 45.96 0.59 12.71
N GLY A 641 46.26 -0.54 13.36
CA GLY A 641 45.51 -1.07 14.50
C GLY A 641 44.16 -1.70 14.12
N ALA A 642 43.93 -1.98 12.83
CA ALA A 642 42.80 -2.77 12.37
C ALA A 642 43.19 -4.26 12.32
N PRO A 643 42.36 -5.18 12.84
CA PRO A 643 42.59 -6.60 12.59
C PRO A 643 42.64 -6.82 11.07
N LEU A 644 43.57 -7.67 10.59
CA LEU A 644 43.83 -7.92 9.15
C LEU A 644 42.62 -8.49 8.37
N THR A 645 41.45 -8.55 9.01
CA THR A 645 40.15 -8.92 8.48
C THR A 645 39.59 -7.87 7.53
N PHE A 646 39.71 -8.11 6.23
CA PHE A 646 38.55 -7.94 5.34
C PHE A 646 38.58 -8.89 4.13
N VAL A 647 39.67 -9.63 3.86
CA VAL A 647 39.77 -10.46 2.64
C VAL A 647 40.07 -11.94 2.90
N GLU A 648 40.73 -12.33 3.99
CA GLU A 648 41.23 -13.71 4.11
C GLU A 648 40.85 -14.37 5.45
N ALA A 649 39.67 -14.98 5.49
CA ALA A 649 39.21 -15.80 6.62
C ALA A 649 39.81 -17.24 6.63
N ASN A 650 40.68 -17.58 5.68
CA ASN A 650 41.18 -18.94 5.47
C ASN A 650 42.70 -19.12 5.73
N ALA A 651 43.37 -18.15 6.37
CA ALA A 651 44.77 -18.33 6.76
C ALA A 651 44.90 -19.26 8.00
N PRO A 652 45.74 -20.31 7.97
CA PRO A 652 45.93 -21.21 9.09
C PRO A 652 46.68 -20.48 10.23
N GLY A 653 46.06 -20.38 11.40
CA GLY A 653 46.62 -19.71 12.60
C GLY A 653 45.81 -18.50 13.10
N TYR A 654 44.76 -18.11 12.38
CA TYR A 654 43.97 -16.92 12.70
C TYR A 654 43.07 -17.12 13.93
N GLY A 655 43.18 -16.23 14.92
CA GLY A 655 42.34 -16.23 16.11
C GLY A 655 42.57 -17.43 17.02
N ARG A 656 43.84 -17.73 17.34
CA ARG A 656 44.19 -18.83 18.25
C ARG A 656 43.60 -18.53 19.65
N PRO A 657 42.68 -19.38 20.15
CA PRO A 657 42.20 -19.26 21.52
C PRO A 657 43.27 -19.80 22.47
N PHE A 658 43.38 -19.14 23.61
CA PHE A 658 44.24 -19.52 24.73
C PHE A 658 43.37 -19.66 25.98
N VAL A 659 43.65 -20.71 26.73
CA VAL A 659 43.09 -20.95 28.07
C VAL A 659 44.31 -21.18 28.94
N GLU A 660 44.53 -20.26 29.87
CA GLU A 660 45.73 -20.23 30.71
C GLU A 660 45.32 -20.40 32.17
N GLU A 661 45.80 -21.47 32.80
CA GLU A 661 45.52 -21.78 34.21
C GLU A 661 46.36 -20.90 35.14
N LEU A 662 45.68 -20.28 36.09
CA LEU A 662 46.26 -19.39 37.09
C LEU A 662 46.35 -20.12 38.43
N GLN A 663 47.34 -19.72 39.23
CA GLN A 663 47.51 -20.21 40.60
C GLN A 663 46.23 -20.01 41.42
N ASP A 664 45.86 -21.03 42.19
CA ASP A 664 44.63 -21.05 42.98
C ASP A 664 44.50 -19.84 43.89
N LEU A 665 43.28 -19.31 43.94
CA LEU A 665 42.95 -18.19 44.82
C LEU A 665 42.40 -18.70 46.15
N GLU A 666 43.15 -18.43 47.22
CA GLU A 666 42.71 -18.68 48.59
C GLU A 666 41.68 -17.62 49.03
N ILE A 667 40.54 -18.06 49.56
CA ILE A 667 39.46 -17.25 50.13
C ILE A 667 39.18 -17.73 51.55
N ARG A 668 39.28 -16.84 52.54
CA ARG A 668 39.08 -17.20 53.95
C ARG A 668 37.72 -16.71 54.47
N HIS A 669 37.09 -17.50 55.32
CA HIS A 669 35.82 -17.12 55.97
C HIS A 669 35.92 -15.78 56.73
N THR A 670 37.07 -15.52 57.35
CA THR A 670 37.33 -14.27 58.08
C THR A 670 37.24 -13.01 57.20
N GLU A 671 37.43 -13.14 55.88
CA GLU A 671 37.34 -12.02 54.94
C GLU A 671 35.88 -11.57 54.73
N PHE A 672 34.89 -12.42 54.97
CA PHE A 672 33.47 -12.02 54.95
C PHE A 672 32.99 -11.36 56.25
N SER A 673 33.84 -11.33 57.28
CA SER A 673 33.47 -10.83 58.62
C SER A 673 34.23 -9.55 59.03
N ARG A 674 35.22 -9.12 58.23
CA ARG A 674 36.16 -8.03 58.55
C ARG A 674 35.57 -6.61 58.62
N GLY A 675 34.25 -6.45 58.45
CA GLY A 675 33.54 -5.16 58.51
C GLY A 675 32.77 -4.89 59.83
N LYS A 676 32.87 -5.76 60.84
CA LYS A 676 32.12 -5.63 62.12
C LYS A 676 32.96 -5.39 63.38
N THR A 677 34.20 -4.95 63.23
CA THR A 677 34.98 -4.39 64.35
C THR A 677 34.93 -2.87 64.26
N ILE A 678 34.17 -2.29 65.19
CA ILE A 678 34.17 -0.87 65.59
C ILE A 678 35.61 -0.41 65.86
#